data_AF-A0A067C7N8-F1
#
_entry.id   AF-A0A067C7N8-F1
#
_cell.length_a   1.000
_cell.length_b   1.000
_cell.length_c   1.000
_cell.angle_alpha   90.00
_cell.angle_beta   90.00
_cell.angle_gamma   90.00
#
_symmetry.space_group_name_H-M   'P 1'
#
loop_
_entity.id
_entity.type
_entity.pdbx_description
1 polymer ?
#
loop_
_entity_poly.entity_id
_entity_poly.type
_entity_poly.pdbx_seq_one_letter_code
_entity_poly.pdbx_strand_id
1 'polypeptide(L)'
;MITIMASCLEEEGDAVSPAILEALLEPLLEASKPRTYHMAQQVIEKATDVLQTHLSLFFNSALVDVRGASEHSALKEHIHALIYEVHKVNPSLLLYVLPNVCLQLQVDDLDTRSNAIALMGRLFASSHADYGSQYLKNFREFLDRFRDVKKEVRLQMVQVCAIIAQRKPDLLHLIEPEMMGRLQDAEWDVRRLAMNELCDLAAKSVTSVSASCLRQIGERMKDKKVVIRKEAMTGLAQIYSAHVASSLSTGANELTAAATALSWVPDYVLKCFAYPQQELKLRVVQLLDDILLPKATSELHRMKGLVFLWKHLEPSAKEALKRIFLERVRCRDAITTFVDIKQLMRHKKNATAATPEVLHMIECLKELQPLLPETDGWASLTEKLALWKDMKLVKHLELLCAPSSSSADLRKAREDVVKMLGSKTPLGEWMKNLCRKLAMLTINATSLESLLSMLQHESTSRDTKTVVEILLFVAGHAPFLFEAHLNTLEALLDDDTQAACVLDILIAYGKYRKAHTTARAPDSALEGVLLAAAQESEGDEIVKKSTRALVLLFPRAPAVKAWLVALAKASTHEDAQLVALATLAKHISVPAECKALCALLLASTASSHAKMKKKELHTLALQLRVLGHMAVYQFPDDAAKARSVLDILTPLLASAQAPLRRVAAQTMLVLSRTPLLESQVRTNEWHALSYAVTDEDVGVREAILKMLTANLLRHAIPHPHKYTAMLALTVHETHVELKKTARTLLATAVTRLRRAFEARDQDDATNDEASSLMVPEYTLPFVLHLVLHPPHGSAKLHDAPSLLLDVLVSNVASEADNISFLLQMLHKMSMCHDATEPTANGLYKVVQQCTSTLRAKIKNQVNLKPYPGQIFLPKDLFQPGKAENDNDANDSDASDDNEAKSSKTPKKRTLPKANHAPKAKKAKPTPAKTKASDDDPPPRRMPSRRAKQTEANLADPDSDVEEYAAEASAPASSIRAYFTPVRAQARATNDSDSDDGEEETKHAGSDNEEETKAAGSDDDEDMTSFRPRRRR
;
A
#
# COMPACT_ATOMS: atom_id res chain seq x y z
N MET A 1 43.46 -20.05 59.96
CA MET A 1 42.02 -20.37 59.89
C MET A 1 41.73 -21.27 58.70
N ILE A 2 41.63 -20.79 57.45
CA ILE A 2 41.27 -21.60 56.26
C ILE A 2 42.00 -22.97 56.19
N THR A 3 43.34 -23.01 56.25
CA THR A 3 44.09 -24.28 56.22
C THR A 3 43.78 -25.19 57.41
N ILE A 4 43.51 -24.64 58.59
CA ILE A 4 43.12 -25.43 59.78
C ILE A 4 41.73 -26.04 59.56
N MET A 5 40.77 -25.25 59.05
CA MET A 5 39.41 -25.73 58.77
C MET A 5 39.39 -26.78 57.66
N ALA A 6 40.20 -26.62 56.61
CA ALA A 6 40.39 -27.63 55.57
C ALA A 6 40.96 -28.93 56.17
N SER A 7 42.05 -28.86 56.94
CA SER A 7 42.64 -30.06 57.54
C SER A 7 41.78 -30.73 58.62
N CYS A 8 40.92 -29.98 59.35
CA CYS A 8 39.91 -30.62 60.20
C CYS A 8 38.87 -31.41 59.38
N LEU A 9 38.44 -30.91 58.21
CA LEU A 9 37.55 -31.66 57.31
C LEU A 9 38.27 -32.87 56.70
N GLU A 10 39.56 -32.74 56.34
CA GLU A 10 40.42 -33.83 55.87
C GLU A 10 40.62 -34.92 56.94
N GLU A 11 40.70 -34.56 58.21
CA GLU A 11 40.80 -35.50 59.35
C GLU A 11 39.44 -36.14 59.74
N GLU A 12 38.31 -35.44 59.61
CA GLU A 12 36.97 -36.00 59.89
C GLU A 12 36.44 -36.93 58.78
N GLY A 13 36.95 -36.81 57.54
CA GLY A 13 36.87 -37.84 56.50
C GLY A 13 35.45 -38.25 56.10
N ASP A 14 34.95 -39.35 56.68
CA ASP A 14 33.64 -39.96 56.42
C ASP A 14 32.50 -39.42 57.30
N ALA A 15 32.79 -38.51 58.25
CA ALA A 15 31.88 -38.17 59.36
C ALA A 15 31.34 -36.72 59.35
N VAL A 16 31.49 -35.97 58.25
CA VAL A 16 31.13 -34.54 58.21
C VAL A 16 29.63 -34.33 58.45
N SER A 17 29.29 -33.78 59.62
CA SER A 17 27.89 -33.65 60.04
C SER A 17 27.10 -32.60 59.23
N PRO A 18 25.77 -32.73 59.10
CA PRO A 18 24.94 -31.74 58.39
C PRO A 18 25.10 -30.32 58.92
N ALA A 19 25.28 -30.12 60.23
CA ALA A 19 25.48 -28.80 60.82
C ALA A 19 26.80 -28.13 60.39
N ILE A 20 27.85 -28.92 60.10
CA ILE A 20 29.12 -28.42 59.56
C ILE A 20 28.94 -28.01 58.09
N LEU A 21 28.22 -28.80 57.30
CA LEU A 21 27.85 -28.46 55.92
C LEU A 21 27.00 -27.19 55.86
N GLU A 22 26.01 -27.03 56.75
CA GLU A 22 25.19 -25.82 56.85
C GLU A 22 26.03 -24.59 57.20
N ALA A 23 26.92 -24.69 58.20
CA ALA A 23 27.81 -23.59 58.59
C ALA A 23 28.84 -23.20 57.51
N LEU A 24 29.16 -24.10 56.57
CA LEU A 24 30.00 -23.82 55.40
C LEU A 24 29.19 -23.23 54.23
N LEU A 25 27.91 -23.57 54.09
CA LEU A 25 27.04 -23.17 52.98
C LEU A 25 26.29 -21.85 53.24
N GLU A 26 25.80 -21.62 54.45
CA GLU A 26 25.07 -20.38 54.82
C GLU A 26 25.83 -19.09 54.44
N PRO A 27 27.17 -18.96 54.67
CA PRO A 27 27.92 -17.75 54.30
C PRO A 27 27.97 -17.46 52.80
N LEU A 28 27.63 -18.43 51.92
CA LEU A 28 27.58 -18.23 50.48
C LEU A 28 26.32 -17.45 50.05
N LEU A 29 25.24 -17.47 50.84
CA LEU A 29 24.03 -16.68 50.58
C LEU A 29 24.24 -15.19 50.91
N GLU A 30 25.11 -14.89 51.87
CA GLU A 30 25.40 -13.53 52.34
C GLU A 30 26.61 -12.88 51.64
N ALA A 31 26.53 -12.70 50.31
CA ALA A 31 27.54 -11.98 49.53
C ALA A 31 27.81 -10.53 50.02
N SER A 32 26.92 -9.97 50.85
CA SER A 32 27.08 -8.69 51.57
C SER A 32 28.15 -8.72 52.68
N LYS A 33 28.55 -9.91 53.16
CA LYS A 33 29.61 -10.12 54.16
C LYS A 33 30.85 -10.73 53.48
N PRO A 34 31.64 -9.93 52.72
CA PRO A 34 32.65 -10.47 51.81
C PRO A 34 33.74 -11.31 52.48
N ARG A 35 34.08 -11.04 53.76
CA ARG A 35 35.10 -11.80 54.50
C ARG A 35 34.66 -13.23 54.83
N THR A 36 33.43 -13.43 55.31
CA THR A 36 32.91 -14.78 55.62
C THR A 36 32.59 -15.54 54.34
N TYR A 37 32.02 -14.86 53.34
CA TYR A 37 31.80 -15.41 52.00
C TYR A 37 33.12 -15.93 51.37
N HIS A 38 34.17 -15.11 51.27
CA HIS A 38 35.47 -15.55 50.70
C HIS A 38 36.13 -16.65 51.54
N MET A 39 35.99 -16.62 52.87
CA MET A 39 36.55 -17.67 53.73
C MET A 39 35.84 -19.01 53.50
N ALA A 40 34.51 -19.02 53.37
CA ALA A 40 33.76 -20.22 53.03
C ALA A 40 34.15 -20.76 51.65
N GLN A 41 34.23 -19.88 50.63
CA GLN A 41 34.71 -20.27 49.31
C GLN A 41 36.10 -20.94 49.37
N GLN A 42 37.08 -20.33 50.05
CA GLN A 42 38.46 -20.86 50.11
C GLN A 42 38.61 -22.11 50.99
N VAL A 43 37.70 -22.37 51.94
CA VAL A 43 37.65 -23.66 52.65
C VAL A 43 37.05 -24.75 51.74
N ILE A 44 35.94 -24.45 51.05
CA ILE A 44 35.29 -25.38 50.12
C ILE A 44 36.20 -25.73 48.93
N GLU A 45 36.92 -24.74 48.39
CA GLU A 45 37.90 -24.91 47.31
C GLU A 45 39.01 -25.89 47.72
N LYS A 46 39.62 -25.70 48.90
CA LYS A 46 40.68 -26.58 49.39
C LYS A 46 40.20 -27.98 49.76
N ALA A 47 39.07 -28.09 50.44
CA ALA A 47 38.51 -29.38 50.88
C ALA A 47 37.65 -30.06 49.80
N THR A 48 37.84 -29.72 48.51
CA THR A 48 37.02 -30.22 47.38
C THR A 48 36.82 -31.74 47.43
N ASP A 49 37.90 -32.50 47.57
CA ASP A 49 37.88 -33.96 47.41
C ASP A 49 37.05 -34.67 48.51
N VAL A 50 37.09 -34.13 49.74
CA VAL A 50 36.31 -34.63 50.88
C VAL A 50 34.85 -34.17 50.78
N LEU A 51 34.63 -32.90 50.41
CA LEU A 51 33.31 -32.29 50.35
C LEU A 51 32.49 -32.77 49.14
N GLN A 52 33.11 -33.28 48.07
CA GLN A 52 32.46 -33.78 46.86
C GLN A 52 31.29 -34.74 47.18
N THR A 53 31.54 -35.78 47.98
CA THR A 53 30.51 -36.77 48.35
C THR A 53 29.46 -36.14 49.26
N HIS A 54 29.88 -35.43 50.31
CA HIS A 54 29.03 -34.85 51.34
C HIS A 54 28.06 -33.79 50.78
N LEU A 55 28.56 -32.86 49.97
CA LEU A 55 27.75 -31.87 49.27
C LEU A 55 26.79 -32.54 48.29
N SER A 56 27.23 -33.56 47.55
CA SER A 56 26.34 -34.27 46.63
C SER A 56 25.18 -34.96 47.35
N LEU A 57 25.42 -35.57 48.52
CA LEU A 57 24.38 -36.19 49.35
C LEU A 57 23.42 -35.14 49.92
N PHE A 58 23.94 -34.02 50.44
CA PHE A 58 23.13 -32.91 50.94
C PHE A 58 22.21 -32.35 49.85
N PHE A 59 22.79 -31.92 48.71
CA PHE A 59 22.03 -31.38 47.58
C PHE A 59 21.02 -32.40 47.03
N ASN A 60 21.40 -33.66 46.86
CA ASN A 60 20.49 -34.68 46.32
C ASN A 60 19.33 -35.02 47.28
N SER A 61 19.55 -35.01 48.60
CA SER A 61 18.46 -35.16 49.57
C SER A 61 17.47 -33.97 49.53
N ALA A 62 17.98 -32.75 49.36
CA ALA A 62 17.17 -31.54 49.24
C ALA A 62 16.42 -31.40 47.90
N LEU A 63 16.92 -32.00 46.82
CA LEU A 63 16.34 -31.92 45.48
C LEU A 63 15.24 -32.98 45.22
N VAL A 64 15.28 -34.12 45.91
CA VAL A 64 14.42 -35.30 45.61
C VAL A 64 13.45 -35.64 46.76
N ASP A 65 13.44 -34.85 47.84
CA ASP A 65 12.56 -35.02 49.02
C ASP A 65 12.62 -36.42 49.66
N VAL A 66 13.80 -37.04 49.61
CA VAL A 66 14.12 -38.29 50.30
C VAL A 66 14.61 -37.97 51.71
N ARG A 67 14.18 -38.75 52.70
CA ARG A 67 14.68 -38.66 54.07
C ARG A 67 16.21 -38.71 54.10
N GLY A 68 16.84 -37.73 54.74
CA GLY A 68 18.28 -37.52 54.60
C GLY A 68 18.80 -36.24 55.24
N ALA A 69 20.04 -35.88 54.90
CA ALA A 69 20.82 -34.86 55.59
C ALA A 69 20.17 -33.45 55.63
N SER A 70 19.29 -33.12 54.69
CA SER A 70 18.62 -31.81 54.64
C SER A 70 17.15 -31.82 55.13
N GLU A 71 16.63 -32.90 55.71
CA GLU A 71 15.18 -33.07 56.00
C GLU A 71 14.61 -32.00 56.96
N HIS A 72 15.46 -31.36 57.77
CA HIS A 72 15.09 -30.25 58.68
C HIS A 72 15.89 -28.96 58.41
N SER A 73 16.56 -28.86 57.26
CA SER A 73 17.46 -27.75 56.94
C SER A 73 16.71 -26.50 56.47
N ALA A 74 16.95 -25.35 57.11
CA ALA A 74 16.48 -24.05 56.63
C ALA A 74 17.12 -23.64 55.28
N LEU A 75 18.27 -24.23 54.93
CA LEU A 75 18.94 -24.00 53.65
C LEU A 75 18.22 -24.67 52.47
N LYS A 76 17.26 -25.58 52.72
CA LYS A 76 16.49 -26.28 51.67
C LYS A 76 15.72 -25.32 50.77
N GLU A 77 15.15 -24.24 51.31
CA GLU A 77 14.46 -23.19 50.53
C GLU A 77 15.41 -22.45 49.57
N HIS A 78 16.70 -22.42 49.89
CA HIS A 78 17.75 -21.72 49.16
C HIS A 78 18.61 -22.65 48.29
N ILE A 79 18.21 -23.91 48.12
CA ILE A 79 19.07 -24.97 47.56
C ILE A 79 19.60 -24.65 46.17
N HIS A 80 18.78 -24.06 45.28
CA HIS A 80 19.21 -23.68 43.94
C HIS A 80 20.18 -22.49 43.93
N ALA A 81 20.10 -21.59 44.92
CA ALA A 81 21.10 -20.54 45.08
C ALA A 81 22.43 -21.15 45.53
N LEU A 82 22.41 -22.00 46.55
CA LEU A 82 23.61 -22.69 47.07
C LEU A 82 24.33 -23.52 45.99
N ILE A 83 23.59 -24.29 45.19
CA ILE A 83 24.16 -25.04 44.06
C ILE A 83 24.88 -24.10 43.08
N TYR A 84 24.31 -22.92 42.78
CA TYR A 84 24.95 -21.95 41.90
C TYR A 84 26.18 -21.26 42.52
N GLU A 85 26.18 -21.00 43.83
CA GLU A 85 27.34 -20.40 44.51
C GLU A 85 28.50 -21.41 44.65
N VAL A 86 28.23 -22.67 45.02
CA VAL A 86 29.22 -23.76 45.04
C VAL A 86 29.83 -23.99 43.64
N HIS A 87 29.02 -23.90 42.58
CA HIS A 87 29.49 -23.95 41.19
C HIS A 87 30.57 -22.91 40.87
N LYS A 88 30.49 -21.68 41.42
CA LYS A 88 31.50 -20.64 41.20
C LYS A 88 32.82 -20.92 41.90
N VAL A 89 32.78 -21.68 43.00
CA VAL A 89 33.97 -22.11 43.75
C VAL A 89 34.67 -23.21 42.98
N ASN A 90 33.98 -24.33 42.73
CA ASN A 90 34.51 -25.42 41.92
C ASN A 90 33.38 -26.16 41.17
N PRO A 91 33.35 -26.10 39.83
CA PRO A 91 32.36 -26.81 39.01
C PRO A 91 32.31 -28.34 39.21
N SER A 92 33.38 -28.99 39.67
CA SER A 92 33.41 -30.45 39.87
C SER A 92 32.46 -30.92 40.97
N LEU A 93 32.22 -30.09 41.99
CA LEU A 93 31.36 -30.38 43.14
C LEU A 93 29.90 -30.66 42.74
N LEU A 94 29.48 -30.28 41.52
CA LEU A 94 28.14 -30.54 40.99
C LEU A 94 28.01 -31.79 40.12
N LEU A 95 29.09 -32.54 39.88
CA LEU A 95 29.12 -33.67 38.92
C LEU A 95 28.06 -34.75 39.21
N TYR A 96 27.72 -34.97 40.49
CA TYR A 96 26.68 -35.92 40.93
C TYR A 96 25.34 -35.25 41.31
N VAL A 97 25.21 -33.94 41.14
CA VAL A 97 24.01 -33.15 41.50
C VAL A 97 23.17 -32.84 40.27
N LEU A 98 23.81 -32.52 39.14
CA LEU A 98 23.14 -32.12 37.89
C LEU A 98 22.06 -33.13 37.39
N PRO A 99 22.22 -34.47 37.51
CA PRO A 99 21.17 -35.42 37.14
C PRO A 99 19.89 -35.29 37.97
N ASN A 100 19.97 -34.94 39.26
CA ASN A 100 18.79 -34.80 40.11
C ASN A 100 18.09 -33.45 39.91
N VAL A 101 18.81 -32.41 39.50
CA VAL A 101 18.20 -31.18 38.98
C VAL A 101 17.41 -31.46 37.69
N CYS A 102 17.87 -32.38 36.84
CA CYS A 102 17.08 -32.82 35.67
C CYS A 102 15.79 -33.57 36.04
N LEU A 103 15.74 -34.30 37.16
CA LEU A 103 14.50 -34.93 37.64
C LEU A 103 13.45 -33.88 38.02
N GLN A 104 13.86 -32.76 38.62
CA GLN A 104 12.96 -31.65 38.95
C GLN A 104 12.27 -31.04 37.73
N LEU A 105 12.85 -31.15 36.53
CA LEU A 105 12.21 -30.73 35.26
C LEU A 105 10.99 -31.59 34.87
N GLN A 106 10.77 -32.74 35.51
CA GLN A 106 9.70 -33.69 35.18
C GLN A 106 8.58 -33.71 36.22
N VAL A 107 8.73 -32.98 37.32
CA VAL A 107 7.74 -32.88 38.42
C VAL A 107 6.52 -32.06 37.96
N ASP A 108 5.30 -32.47 38.37
CA ASP A 108 4.04 -31.83 37.98
C ASP A 108 3.91 -30.37 38.46
N ASP A 109 4.52 -30.05 39.61
CA ASP A 109 4.57 -28.70 40.19
C ASP A 109 5.29 -27.70 39.28
N LEU A 110 4.69 -26.52 39.12
CA LEU A 110 5.16 -25.46 38.24
C LEU A 110 6.38 -24.73 38.82
N ASP A 111 6.38 -24.46 40.12
CA ASP A 111 7.41 -23.63 40.75
C ASP A 111 8.73 -24.42 40.88
N THR A 112 8.65 -25.70 41.20
CA THR A 112 9.78 -26.66 41.15
C THR A 112 10.42 -26.71 39.76
N ARG A 113 9.62 -26.87 38.68
CA ARG A 113 10.15 -26.83 37.30
C ARG A 113 10.76 -25.47 36.96
N SER A 114 10.09 -24.39 37.33
CA SER A 114 10.54 -23.01 37.07
C SER A 114 11.89 -22.72 37.73
N ASN A 115 12.06 -23.09 39.00
CA ASN A 115 13.29 -22.85 39.75
C ASN A 115 14.45 -23.73 39.24
N ALA A 116 14.18 -25.00 38.89
CA ALA A 116 15.16 -25.88 38.24
C ALA A 116 15.61 -25.32 36.87
N ILE A 117 14.70 -24.79 36.05
CA ILE A 117 15.01 -24.14 34.77
C ILE A 117 15.86 -22.87 34.97
N ALA A 118 15.56 -22.06 35.99
CA ALA A 118 16.35 -20.87 36.32
C ALA A 118 17.79 -21.24 36.73
N LEU A 119 17.97 -22.29 37.54
CA LEU A 119 19.28 -22.81 37.94
C LEU A 119 20.05 -23.36 36.73
N MET A 120 19.47 -24.32 36.01
CA MET A 120 20.13 -24.93 34.84
C MET A 120 20.47 -23.88 33.78
N GLY A 121 19.61 -22.88 33.60
CA GLY A 121 19.87 -21.70 32.78
C GLY A 121 21.13 -20.95 33.17
N ARG A 122 21.29 -20.63 34.46
CA ARG A 122 22.48 -19.93 34.99
C ARG A 122 23.75 -20.79 34.88
N LEU A 123 23.64 -22.11 35.02
CA LEU A 123 24.76 -23.05 34.87
C LEU A 123 25.20 -23.19 33.40
N PHE A 124 24.29 -23.47 32.47
CA PHE A 124 24.61 -23.57 31.04
C PHE A 124 25.09 -22.23 30.44
N ALA A 125 24.61 -21.10 30.96
CA ALA A 125 25.06 -19.76 30.60
C ALA A 125 26.33 -19.29 31.36
N SER A 126 27.02 -20.17 32.10
CA SER A 126 28.18 -19.81 32.91
C SER A 126 29.49 -19.79 32.12
N SER A 127 30.41 -18.92 32.53
CA SER A 127 31.80 -18.86 32.06
C SER A 127 32.74 -19.80 32.82
N HIS A 128 32.35 -20.27 34.02
CA HIS A 128 33.22 -21.09 34.87
C HIS A 128 33.35 -22.55 34.41
N ALA A 129 32.43 -23.04 33.57
CA ALA A 129 32.40 -24.42 33.08
C ALA A 129 31.67 -24.51 31.73
N ASP A 130 31.69 -25.70 31.11
CA ASP A 130 30.98 -25.97 29.85
C ASP A 130 29.98 -27.13 29.97
N TYR A 131 29.05 -26.99 30.92
CA TYR A 131 28.06 -28.04 31.23
C TYR A 131 27.23 -28.50 30.01
N GLY A 132 27.00 -27.63 29.02
CA GLY A 132 26.19 -27.96 27.84
C GLY A 132 26.85 -29.03 26.95
N SER A 133 28.17 -28.95 26.78
CA SER A 133 28.95 -29.94 26.02
C SER A 133 29.30 -31.15 26.89
N GLN A 134 29.67 -30.93 28.15
CA GLN A 134 30.06 -31.99 29.08
C GLN A 134 28.88 -32.92 29.46
N TYR A 135 27.68 -32.36 29.66
CA TYR A 135 26.47 -33.07 30.09
C TYR A 135 25.37 -32.96 29.03
N LEU A 136 25.72 -33.25 27.77
CA LEU A 136 24.85 -33.10 26.60
C LEU A 136 23.50 -33.86 26.73
N LYS A 137 23.43 -34.94 27.51
CA LYS A 137 22.17 -35.63 27.84
C LYS A 137 21.25 -34.73 28.68
N ASN A 138 21.78 -34.22 29.80
CA ASN A 138 21.08 -33.30 30.71
C ASN A 138 20.68 -32.00 30.02
N PHE A 139 21.51 -31.51 29.09
CA PHE A 139 21.18 -30.33 28.27
C PHE A 139 20.00 -30.59 27.32
N ARG A 140 19.89 -31.80 26.73
CA ARG A 140 18.73 -32.18 25.91
C ARG A 140 17.45 -32.35 26.73
N GLU A 141 17.53 -32.98 27.91
CA GLU A 141 16.41 -33.11 28.86
C GLU A 141 15.90 -31.74 29.34
N PHE A 142 16.80 -30.77 29.50
CA PHE A 142 16.48 -29.37 29.73
C PHE A 142 15.78 -28.73 28.51
N LEU A 143 16.32 -28.90 27.30
CA LEU A 143 15.69 -28.36 26.07
C LEU A 143 14.28 -28.92 25.81
N ASP A 144 13.95 -30.15 26.23
CA ASP A 144 12.59 -30.68 26.10
C ASP A 144 11.53 -29.87 26.86
N ARG A 145 11.91 -29.00 27.82
CA ARG A 145 10.98 -28.05 28.45
C ARG A 145 10.45 -26.98 27.50
N PHE A 146 11.02 -26.80 26.30
CA PHE A 146 10.37 -26.05 25.22
C PHE A 146 9.00 -26.65 24.81
N ARG A 147 8.74 -27.92 25.16
CA ARG A 147 7.49 -28.64 24.90
C ARG A 147 6.58 -28.77 26.13
N ASP A 148 6.87 -28.07 27.23
CA ASP A 148 6.11 -28.18 28.49
C ASP A 148 4.62 -27.80 28.32
N VAL A 149 3.75 -28.46 29.10
CA VAL A 149 2.30 -28.21 29.07
C VAL A 149 1.97 -26.76 29.49
N LYS A 150 2.71 -26.22 30.46
CA LYS A 150 2.52 -24.85 30.95
C LYS A 150 3.21 -23.86 30.00
N LYS A 151 2.57 -22.71 29.75
CA LYS A 151 3.14 -21.70 28.83
C LYS A 151 4.18 -20.83 29.51
N GLU A 152 4.05 -20.69 30.83
CA GLU A 152 4.93 -19.97 31.75
C GLU A 152 6.35 -20.55 31.66
N VAL A 153 6.45 -21.90 31.76
CA VAL A 153 7.68 -22.67 31.53
C VAL A 153 8.24 -22.44 30.13
N ARG A 154 7.41 -22.45 29.09
CA ARG A 154 7.86 -22.25 27.70
C ARG A 154 8.34 -20.82 27.42
N LEU A 155 7.76 -19.80 28.06
CA LEU A 155 8.23 -18.41 28.02
C LEU A 155 9.61 -18.30 28.70
N GLN A 156 9.76 -18.89 29.88
CA GLN A 156 11.01 -18.91 30.62
C GLN A 156 12.13 -19.62 29.82
N MET A 157 11.84 -20.77 29.21
CA MET A 157 12.78 -21.51 28.36
C MET A 157 13.28 -20.67 27.18
N VAL A 158 12.40 -19.91 26.52
CA VAL A 158 12.80 -18.98 25.45
C VAL A 158 13.81 -17.95 25.94
N GLN A 159 13.55 -17.30 27.08
CA GLN A 159 14.43 -16.26 27.64
C GLN A 159 15.76 -16.81 28.13
N VAL A 160 15.73 -17.93 28.85
CA VAL A 160 16.93 -18.59 29.37
C VAL A 160 17.82 -19.07 28.21
N CYS A 161 17.25 -19.74 27.22
CA CYS A 161 18.01 -20.21 26.07
C CYS A 161 18.53 -19.09 25.18
N ALA A 162 17.85 -17.93 25.10
CA ALA A 162 18.39 -16.75 24.43
C ALA A 162 19.66 -16.20 25.11
N ILE A 163 19.77 -16.30 26.45
CA ILE A 163 20.99 -15.95 27.20
C ILE A 163 22.09 -16.99 26.97
N ILE A 164 21.76 -18.29 26.99
CA ILE A 164 22.72 -19.36 26.69
C ILE A 164 23.27 -19.19 25.27
N ALA A 165 22.40 -19.01 24.27
CA ALA A 165 22.73 -18.78 22.87
C ALA A 165 23.72 -17.61 22.65
N GLN A 166 23.58 -16.53 23.43
CA GLN A 166 24.48 -15.37 23.36
C GLN A 166 25.86 -15.61 24.03
N ARG A 167 25.96 -16.53 25.00
CA ARG A 167 27.19 -16.80 25.76
C ARG A 167 27.93 -18.07 25.32
N LYS A 168 27.25 -19.01 24.66
CA LYS A 168 27.75 -20.32 24.23
C LYS A 168 27.35 -20.57 22.77
N PRO A 169 28.01 -19.92 21.79
CA PRO A 169 27.66 -20.04 20.37
C PRO A 169 27.66 -21.49 19.87
N ASP A 170 28.52 -22.35 20.42
CA ASP A 170 28.63 -23.76 20.04
C ASP A 170 27.33 -24.55 20.30
N LEU A 171 26.51 -24.12 21.26
CA LEU A 171 25.22 -24.74 21.59
C LEU A 171 24.06 -24.24 20.69
N LEU A 172 24.27 -23.22 19.84
CA LEU A 172 23.23 -22.67 18.96
C LEU A 172 22.56 -23.73 18.08
N HIS A 173 23.33 -24.71 17.58
CA HIS A 173 22.82 -25.78 16.73
C HIS A 173 21.80 -26.70 17.42
N LEU A 174 21.72 -26.67 18.75
CA LEU A 174 20.74 -27.40 19.57
C LEU A 174 19.60 -26.48 20.05
N ILE A 175 19.90 -25.20 20.28
CA ILE A 175 18.94 -24.20 20.80
C ILE A 175 18.03 -23.64 19.69
N GLU A 176 18.60 -23.28 18.54
CA GLU A 176 17.87 -22.62 17.45
C GLU A 176 16.67 -23.46 16.94
N PRO A 177 16.77 -24.80 16.73
CA PRO A 177 15.64 -25.59 16.28
C PRO A 177 14.44 -25.55 17.25
N GLU A 178 14.69 -25.52 18.55
CA GLU A 178 13.63 -25.49 19.58
C GLU A 178 12.99 -24.10 19.71
N MET A 179 13.80 -23.03 19.68
CA MET A 179 13.30 -21.65 19.64
C MET A 179 12.51 -21.38 18.35
N MET A 180 13.00 -21.86 17.19
CA MET A 180 12.29 -21.81 15.91
C MET A 180 10.96 -22.58 15.98
N GLY A 181 10.93 -23.74 16.67
CA GLY A 181 9.70 -24.48 16.96
C GLY A 181 8.67 -23.66 17.74
N ARG A 182 9.10 -22.76 18.64
CA ARG A 182 8.20 -21.85 19.37
C ARG A 182 7.58 -20.75 18.51
N LEU A 183 8.07 -20.49 17.29
CA LEU A 183 7.42 -19.53 16.37
C LEU A 183 6.03 -19.99 15.91
N GLN A 184 5.72 -21.29 16.02
CA GLN A 184 4.42 -21.87 15.64
C GLN A 184 3.58 -22.33 16.85
N ASP A 185 3.95 -21.93 18.08
CA ASP A 185 3.28 -22.30 19.32
C ASP A 185 1.77 -21.93 19.34
N ALA A 186 0.96 -22.68 20.09
CA ALA A 186 -0.46 -22.38 20.28
C ALA A 186 -0.68 -21.03 20.99
N GLU A 187 0.17 -20.71 21.98
CA GLU A 187 0.07 -19.47 22.74
C GLU A 187 0.75 -18.31 22.02
N TRP A 188 0.00 -17.23 21.82
CA TRP A 188 0.49 -16.08 21.05
C TRP A 188 1.64 -15.34 21.75
N ASP A 189 1.64 -15.29 23.09
CA ASP A 189 2.71 -14.71 23.89
C ASP A 189 4.05 -15.47 23.70
N VAL A 190 4.00 -16.81 23.63
CA VAL A 190 5.19 -17.66 23.41
C VAL A 190 5.77 -17.41 22.02
N ARG A 191 4.92 -17.37 20.99
CA ARG A 191 5.35 -17.05 19.60
C ARG A 191 5.98 -15.66 19.50
N ARG A 192 5.39 -14.68 20.20
CA ARG A 192 5.87 -13.30 20.25
C ARG A 192 7.25 -13.21 20.90
N LEU A 193 7.43 -13.84 22.06
CA LEU A 193 8.69 -13.80 22.80
C LEU A 193 9.81 -14.52 22.05
N ALA A 194 9.54 -15.72 21.52
CA ALA A 194 10.52 -16.47 20.71
C ALA A 194 10.97 -15.67 19.48
N MET A 195 10.04 -15.00 18.80
CA MET A 195 10.33 -14.14 17.65
C MET A 195 11.20 -12.93 18.04
N ASN A 196 10.94 -12.27 19.17
CA ASN A 196 11.73 -11.12 19.60
C ASN A 196 13.16 -11.53 19.99
N GLU A 197 13.35 -12.57 20.81
CA GLU A 197 14.69 -13.05 21.20
C GLU A 197 15.52 -13.53 19.99
N LEU A 198 14.89 -14.24 19.04
CA LEU A 198 15.56 -14.64 17.78
C LEU A 198 15.88 -13.43 16.88
N CYS A 199 15.08 -12.37 16.92
CA CYS A 199 15.41 -11.12 16.23
C CYS A 199 16.59 -10.40 16.89
N ASP A 200 16.67 -10.35 18.22
CA ASP A 200 17.75 -9.70 18.96
C ASP A 200 19.08 -10.46 18.87
N LEU A 201 19.04 -11.80 18.71
CA LEU A 201 20.19 -12.61 18.30
C LEU A 201 20.67 -12.20 16.90
N ALA A 202 19.79 -12.29 15.90
CA ALA A 202 20.11 -11.97 14.50
C ALA A 202 20.56 -10.51 14.31
N ALA A 203 20.05 -9.57 15.11
CA ALA A 203 20.46 -8.16 15.08
C ALA A 203 21.90 -7.95 15.57
N LYS A 204 22.40 -8.79 16.49
CA LYS A 204 23.82 -8.78 16.93
C LYS A 204 24.74 -9.44 15.91
N SER A 205 24.33 -10.57 15.33
CA SER A 205 25.02 -11.19 14.20
C SER A 205 24.07 -12.03 13.35
N VAL A 206 24.07 -11.82 12.03
CA VAL A 206 23.29 -12.62 11.07
C VAL A 206 23.65 -14.11 11.16
N THR A 207 24.89 -14.46 11.50
CA THR A 207 25.34 -15.87 11.59
C THR A 207 24.87 -16.60 12.85
N SER A 208 24.28 -15.90 13.82
CA SER A 208 23.74 -16.52 15.05
C SER A 208 22.38 -17.23 14.85
N VAL A 209 21.75 -17.05 13.69
CA VAL A 209 20.43 -17.59 13.35
C VAL A 209 20.42 -18.05 11.89
N SER A 210 19.96 -19.27 11.61
CA SER A 210 19.90 -19.79 10.25
C SER A 210 18.98 -18.98 9.33
N ALA A 211 19.27 -19.02 8.03
CA ALA A 211 18.38 -18.48 7.00
C ALA A 211 16.97 -19.12 7.02
N SER A 212 16.84 -20.35 7.54
CA SER A 212 15.55 -21.03 7.71
C SER A 212 14.71 -20.35 8.82
N CYS A 213 15.32 -20.09 9.98
CA CYS A 213 14.64 -19.41 11.07
C CYS A 213 14.28 -17.96 10.71
N LEU A 214 15.16 -17.21 10.02
CA LEU A 214 14.83 -15.89 9.49
C LEU A 214 13.58 -15.92 8.58
N ARG A 215 13.40 -16.98 7.77
CA ARG A 215 12.17 -17.18 6.96
C ARG A 215 10.95 -17.54 7.81
N GLN A 216 11.09 -18.35 8.87
CA GLN A 216 10.01 -18.66 9.81
C GLN A 216 9.53 -17.42 10.60
N ILE A 217 10.45 -16.50 10.94
CA ILE A 217 10.12 -15.16 11.45
C ILE A 217 9.37 -14.36 10.37
N GLY A 218 9.78 -14.46 9.10
CA GLY A 218 9.05 -13.87 7.97
C GLY A 218 7.60 -14.35 7.86
N GLU A 219 7.35 -15.63 8.13
CA GLU A 219 5.99 -16.19 8.19
C GLU A 219 5.16 -15.65 9.37
N ARG A 220 5.78 -15.10 10.42
CA ARG A 220 5.05 -14.38 11.50
C ARG A 220 4.42 -13.07 11.01
N MET A 221 4.87 -12.50 9.88
CA MET A 221 4.14 -11.39 9.24
C MET A 221 2.71 -11.78 8.81
N LYS A 222 2.42 -13.08 8.67
CA LYS A 222 1.11 -13.63 8.29
C LYS A 222 0.26 -14.12 9.48
N ASP A 223 0.67 -13.83 10.72
CA ASP A 223 0.05 -14.40 11.92
C ASP A 223 -1.46 -14.07 12.10
N LYS A 224 -2.18 -14.86 12.90
CA LYS A 224 -3.56 -14.55 13.30
C LYS A 224 -3.64 -13.29 14.16
N LYS A 225 -2.63 -12.99 14.99
CA LYS A 225 -2.59 -11.78 15.84
C LYS A 225 -1.89 -10.61 15.14
N VAL A 226 -2.59 -9.49 15.00
CA VAL A 226 -2.08 -8.25 14.36
C VAL A 226 -0.80 -7.72 15.01
N VAL A 227 -0.69 -7.81 16.34
CA VAL A 227 0.51 -7.39 17.10
C VAL A 227 1.75 -8.20 16.66
N ILE A 228 1.63 -9.52 16.49
CA ILE A 228 2.73 -10.37 16.04
C ILE A 228 3.16 -9.99 14.62
N ARG A 229 2.23 -9.68 13.70
CA ARG A 229 2.59 -9.19 12.37
C ARG A 229 3.42 -7.90 12.44
N LYS A 230 2.99 -6.97 13.30
CA LYS A 230 3.59 -5.64 13.52
C LYS A 230 5.00 -5.75 14.11
N GLU A 231 5.23 -6.70 15.02
CA GLU A 231 6.56 -6.99 15.59
C GLU A 231 7.45 -7.76 14.60
N ALA A 232 6.92 -8.76 13.87
CA ALA A 232 7.68 -9.51 12.86
C ALA A 232 8.22 -8.66 11.71
N MET A 233 7.41 -7.75 11.17
CA MET A 233 7.88 -6.78 10.18
C MET A 233 8.89 -5.79 10.77
N THR A 234 8.83 -5.52 12.08
CA THR A 234 9.73 -4.61 12.78
C THR A 234 11.10 -5.25 13.00
N GLY A 235 11.16 -6.44 13.61
CA GLY A 235 12.41 -7.12 13.91
C GLY A 235 13.22 -7.44 12.64
N LEU A 236 12.56 -7.96 11.59
CA LEU A 236 13.24 -8.20 10.31
C LEU A 236 13.73 -6.90 9.64
N ALA A 237 12.96 -5.81 9.68
CA ALA A 237 13.43 -4.51 9.18
C ALA A 237 14.62 -3.97 9.98
N GLN A 238 14.67 -4.21 11.31
CA GLN A 238 15.81 -3.84 12.15
C GLN A 238 17.06 -4.68 11.85
N ILE A 239 16.92 -6.00 11.63
CA ILE A 239 18.03 -6.88 11.20
C ILE A 239 18.57 -6.42 9.82
N TYR A 240 17.68 -6.11 8.87
CA TYR A 240 18.08 -5.53 7.58
C TYR A 240 18.79 -4.18 7.76
N SER A 241 18.31 -3.32 8.67
CA SER A 241 18.95 -2.03 8.93
C SER A 241 20.33 -2.16 9.57
N ALA A 242 20.51 -3.14 10.47
CA ALA A 242 21.76 -3.36 11.19
C ALA A 242 22.88 -3.88 10.27
N HIS A 243 22.56 -4.77 9.33
CA HIS A 243 23.55 -5.52 8.54
C HIS A 243 23.57 -5.21 7.03
N VAL A 244 22.67 -4.36 6.53
CA VAL A 244 22.58 -3.99 5.11
C VAL A 244 22.46 -2.48 4.93
N ALA A 245 21.44 -1.85 5.51
CA ALA A 245 21.21 -0.42 5.30
C ALA A 245 22.30 0.47 5.92
N SER A 246 22.93 0.00 7.00
CA SER A 246 24.16 0.55 7.59
C SER A 246 25.32 0.56 6.58
N SER A 247 25.68 -0.59 6.02
CA SER A 247 26.81 -0.74 5.08
C SER A 247 26.58 0.01 3.75
N LEU A 248 25.34 0.10 3.28
CA LEU A 248 24.98 0.92 2.12
C LEU A 248 25.17 2.43 2.39
N SER A 249 25.14 2.86 3.66
CA SER A 249 25.38 4.26 4.04
C SER A 249 26.86 4.64 4.16
N THR A 250 27.76 3.66 4.14
CA THR A 250 29.22 3.85 4.14
C THR A 250 29.85 3.62 2.76
N GLY A 251 29.05 3.60 1.69
CA GLY A 251 29.54 3.52 0.30
C GLY A 251 30.04 2.14 -0.16
N ALA A 252 29.69 1.05 0.52
CA ALA A 252 30.07 -0.29 0.09
C ALA A 252 29.32 -0.70 -1.19
N ASN A 253 30.05 -0.86 -2.30
CA ASN A 253 29.47 -1.17 -3.62
C ASN A 253 29.19 -2.67 -3.87
N GLU A 254 29.61 -3.57 -2.96
CA GLU A 254 29.48 -5.02 -3.13
C GLU A 254 28.30 -5.60 -2.34
N LEU A 255 27.67 -6.65 -2.87
CA LEU A 255 26.70 -7.44 -2.11
C LEU A 255 27.42 -8.22 -1.01
N THR A 256 27.32 -7.75 0.24
CA THR A 256 27.76 -8.53 1.40
C THR A 256 26.95 -9.83 1.51
N ALA A 257 27.51 -10.83 2.20
CA ALA A 257 26.78 -12.07 2.49
C ALA A 257 25.46 -11.80 3.25
N ALA A 258 25.46 -10.81 4.15
CA ALA A 258 24.27 -10.34 4.84
C ALA A 258 23.25 -9.69 3.89
N ALA A 259 23.69 -8.84 2.95
CA ALA A 259 22.83 -8.24 1.94
C ALA A 259 22.14 -9.32 1.08
N THR A 260 22.88 -10.37 0.71
CA THR A 260 22.33 -11.53 0.00
C THR A 260 21.28 -12.27 0.85
N ALA A 261 21.61 -12.59 2.10
CA ALA A 261 20.73 -13.34 3.02
C ALA A 261 19.44 -12.59 3.41
N LEU A 262 19.48 -11.25 3.44
CA LEU A 262 18.39 -10.38 3.90
C LEU A 262 17.66 -9.63 2.76
N SER A 263 18.12 -9.77 1.52
CA SER A 263 17.57 -9.15 0.28
C SER A 263 16.05 -9.23 0.12
N TRP A 264 15.42 -10.30 0.63
CA TRP A 264 13.98 -10.58 0.55
C TRP A 264 13.13 -9.89 1.63
N VAL A 265 13.75 -9.34 2.67
CA VAL A 265 13.03 -8.72 3.80
C VAL A 265 12.22 -7.48 3.35
N PRO A 266 12.79 -6.54 2.56
CA PRO A 266 12.05 -5.38 2.06
C PRO A 266 10.80 -5.75 1.24
N ASP A 267 10.87 -6.80 0.42
CA ASP A 267 9.72 -7.34 -0.29
C ASP A 267 8.60 -7.74 0.68
N TYR A 268 8.92 -8.54 1.70
CA TYR A 268 7.94 -9.04 2.67
C TYR A 268 7.33 -7.90 3.50
N VAL A 269 8.13 -6.91 3.91
CA VAL A 269 7.64 -5.71 4.61
C VAL A 269 6.73 -4.88 3.71
N LEU A 270 7.11 -4.60 2.45
CA LEU A 270 6.27 -3.84 1.52
C LEU A 270 4.98 -4.58 1.16
N LYS A 271 5.03 -5.90 0.95
CA LYS A 271 3.85 -6.75 0.69
C LYS A 271 2.81 -6.68 1.82
N CYS A 272 3.21 -6.40 3.06
CA CYS A 272 2.28 -6.18 4.17
C CYS A 272 1.38 -4.94 4.01
N PHE A 273 1.68 -4.01 3.08
CA PHE A 273 0.76 -2.92 2.73
C PHE A 273 -0.54 -3.41 2.07
N ALA A 274 -0.59 -4.68 1.63
CA ALA A 274 -1.82 -5.32 1.16
C ALA A 274 -2.84 -5.64 2.28
N TYR A 275 -2.47 -5.53 3.57
CA TYR A 275 -3.43 -5.69 4.66
C TYR A 275 -4.46 -4.54 4.69
N PRO A 276 -5.75 -4.83 4.95
CA PRO A 276 -6.77 -3.79 5.07
C PRO A 276 -6.62 -2.94 6.34
N GLN A 277 -5.97 -3.46 7.39
CA GLN A 277 -5.74 -2.73 8.63
C GLN A 277 -4.79 -1.54 8.41
N GLN A 278 -5.30 -0.31 8.53
CA GLN A 278 -4.54 0.91 8.28
C GLN A 278 -3.37 1.11 9.26
N GLU A 279 -3.43 0.55 10.48
CA GLU A 279 -2.28 0.49 11.38
C GLU A 279 -1.07 -0.26 10.79
N LEU A 280 -1.31 -1.39 10.13
CA LEU A 280 -0.24 -2.19 9.51
C LEU A 280 0.33 -1.44 8.30
N LYS A 281 -0.54 -0.82 7.49
CA LYS A 281 -0.11 0.07 6.40
C LYS A 281 0.76 1.23 6.90
N LEU A 282 0.37 1.91 7.97
CA LEU A 282 1.16 2.98 8.59
C LEU A 282 2.47 2.46 9.20
N ARG A 283 2.52 1.22 9.71
CA ARG A 283 3.77 0.61 10.16
C ARG A 283 4.70 0.30 8.99
N VAL A 284 4.20 -0.22 7.86
CA VAL A 284 5.01 -0.44 6.64
C VAL A 284 5.58 0.88 6.13
N VAL A 285 4.77 1.94 6.08
CA VAL A 285 5.23 3.30 5.73
C VAL A 285 6.32 3.79 6.68
N GLN A 286 6.13 3.63 8.00
CA GLN A 286 7.16 3.98 8.98
C GLN A 286 8.46 3.19 8.79
N LEU A 287 8.39 1.87 8.58
CA LEU A 287 9.57 1.04 8.42
C LEU A 287 10.31 1.38 7.11
N LEU A 288 9.61 1.72 6.04
CA LEU A 288 10.20 2.22 4.81
C LEU A 288 10.94 3.56 5.03
N ASP A 289 10.28 4.54 5.66
CA ASP A 289 10.79 5.92 5.78
C ASP A 289 11.88 6.12 6.85
N ASP A 290 11.85 5.31 7.91
CA ASP A 290 12.72 5.46 9.08
C ASP A 290 13.84 4.41 9.17
N ILE A 291 13.63 3.18 8.65
CA ILE A 291 14.45 1.98 8.96
C ILE A 291 15.07 1.34 7.70
N LEU A 292 14.28 0.98 6.69
CA LEU A 292 14.78 0.40 5.42
C LEU A 292 15.53 1.44 4.58
N LEU A 293 15.13 2.71 4.68
CA LEU A 293 15.87 3.89 4.22
C LEU A 293 16.23 4.75 5.45
N PRO A 294 17.32 4.44 6.18
CA PRO A 294 17.60 4.97 7.51
C PRO A 294 17.43 6.49 7.61
N LYS A 295 16.68 6.97 8.62
CA LYS A 295 16.42 8.41 8.81
C LYS A 295 17.64 9.25 9.20
N ALA A 296 18.78 8.63 9.51
CA ALA A 296 19.99 9.27 10.02
C ALA A 296 21.11 9.43 8.97
N THR A 297 20.91 8.93 7.75
CA THR A 297 21.91 8.95 6.67
C THR A 297 21.58 10.05 5.66
N SER A 298 22.59 10.55 4.93
CA SER A 298 22.38 11.64 3.96
C SER A 298 21.50 11.19 2.78
N GLU A 299 20.75 12.12 2.17
CA GLU A 299 19.78 11.80 1.10
C GLU A 299 20.41 11.04 -0.07
N LEU A 300 21.65 11.37 -0.46
CA LEU A 300 22.39 10.61 -1.49
C LEU A 300 22.55 9.13 -1.10
N HIS A 301 22.92 8.82 0.15
CA HIS A 301 23.02 7.44 0.62
C HIS A 301 21.66 6.76 0.78
N ARG A 302 20.62 7.51 1.17
CA ARG A 302 19.22 7.00 1.16
C ARG A 302 18.78 6.66 -0.26
N MET A 303 19.17 7.44 -1.27
CA MET A 303 18.86 7.15 -2.67
C MET A 303 19.69 6.01 -3.26
N LYS A 304 20.98 5.89 -2.92
CA LYS A 304 21.77 4.68 -3.25
C LYS A 304 21.18 3.42 -2.58
N GLY A 305 20.71 3.53 -1.35
CA GLY A 305 19.93 2.47 -0.68
C GLY A 305 18.62 2.13 -1.39
N LEU A 306 17.89 3.14 -1.89
CA LEU A 306 16.67 2.93 -2.68
C LEU A 306 16.94 2.27 -4.05
N VAL A 307 18.03 2.65 -4.72
CA VAL A 307 18.51 2.02 -5.96
C VAL A 307 18.89 0.56 -5.72
N PHE A 308 19.62 0.28 -4.63
CA PHE A 308 19.93 -1.09 -4.21
C PHE A 308 18.65 -1.91 -3.95
N LEU A 309 17.70 -1.35 -3.20
CA LEU A 309 16.40 -2.00 -2.94
C LEU A 309 15.65 -2.28 -4.25
N TRP A 310 15.53 -1.30 -5.14
CA TRP A 310 14.74 -1.40 -6.37
C TRP A 310 15.23 -2.49 -7.32
N LYS A 311 16.54 -2.78 -7.34
CA LYS A 311 17.11 -3.91 -8.11
C LYS A 311 16.59 -5.27 -7.65
N HIS A 312 16.32 -5.42 -6.35
CA HIS A 312 15.94 -6.70 -5.73
C HIS A 312 14.42 -6.87 -5.58
N LEU A 313 13.65 -5.78 -5.43
CA LEU A 313 12.19 -5.84 -5.24
C LEU A 313 11.45 -6.54 -6.39
N GLU A 314 10.58 -7.48 -6.03
CA GLU A 314 9.63 -8.11 -6.94
C GLU A 314 8.62 -7.09 -7.52
N PRO A 315 8.01 -7.36 -8.69
CA PRO A 315 6.90 -6.58 -9.23
C PRO A 315 5.73 -6.43 -8.25
N SER A 316 5.52 -7.42 -7.38
CA SER A 316 4.48 -7.43 -6.34
C SER A 316 4.73 -6.39 -5.24
N ALA A 317 6.00 -6.18 -4.84
CA ALA A 317 6.40 -5.16 -3.88
C ALA A 317 6.53 -3.77 -4.52
N LYS A 318 6.96 -3.68 -5.78
CA LYS A 318 6.92 -2.42 -6.55
C LYS A 318 5.48 -1.90 -6.71
N GLU A 319 4.51 -2.79 -6.93
CA GLU A 319 3.08 -2.44 -6.92
C GLU A 319 2.56 -2.08 -5.49
N ALA A 320 3.14 -2.62 -4.42
CA ALA A 320 2.83 -2.18 -3.06
C ALA A 320 3.37 -0.75 -2.78
N LEU A 321 4.60 -0.45 -3.22
CA LEU A 321 5.19 0.89 -3.17
C LEU A 321 4.38 1.91 -3.99
N LYS A 322 3.89 1.51 -5.17
CA LYS A 322 2.92 2.28 -5.97
C LYS A 322 1.66 2.63 -5.17
N ARG A 323 1.08 1.69 -4.41
CA ARG A 323 -0.08 1.96 -3.55
C ARG A 323 0.25 2.90 -2.39
N ILE A 324 1.44 2.79 -1.79
CA ILE A 324 1.92 3.76 -0.79
C ILE A 324 1.91 5.17 -1.39
N PHE A 325 2.53 5.37 -2.57
CA PHE A 325 2.57 6.67 -3.23
C PHE A 325 1.17 7.19 -3.58
N LEU A 326 0.29 6.37 -4.16
CA LEU A 326 -1.08 6.79 -4.50
C LEU A 326 -1.92 7.17 -3.25
N GLU A 327 -1.78 6.44 -2.13
CA GLU A 327 -2.44 6.81 -0.87
C GLU A 327 -1.81 8.06 -0.22
N ARG A 328 -0.50 8.31 -0.41
CA ARG A 328 0.15 9.58 -0.01
C ARG A 328 -0.35 10.78 -0.82
N VAL A 329 -0.38 10.67 -2.15
CA VAL A 329 -0.80 11.78 -3.03
C VAL A 329 -2.26 12.14 -2.78
N ARG A 330 -3.18 11.17 -2.65
CA ARG A 330 -4.57 11.47 -2.26
C ARG A 330 -4.67 12.14 -0.89
N CYS A 331 -3.82 11.74 0.07
CA CYS A 331 -3.75 12.38 1.38
C CYS A 331 -3.24 13.84 1.30
N ARG A 332 -2.26 14.10 0.44
CA ARG A 332 -1.74 15.44 0.15
C ARG A 332 -2.82 16.32 -0.47
N ASP A 333 -3.45 15.87 -1.54
CA ASP A 333 -4.31 16.74 -2.34
C ASP A 333 -5.53 17.22 -1.53
N ALA A 334 -6.13 16.34 -0.71
CA ALA A 334 -7.19 16.73 0.23
C ALA A 334 -6.73 17.70 1.33
N ILE A 335 -5.49 17.59 1.82
CA ILE A 335 -4.92 18.54 2.80
C ILE A 335 -4.50 19.86 2.15
N THR A 336 -4.05 19.86 0.90
CA THR A 336 -3.82 21.08 0.11
C THR A 336 -5.12 21.86 -0.04
N THR A 337 -6.20 21.21 -0.48
CA THR A 337 -7.53 21.87 -0.59
C THR A 337 -8.02 22.40 0.76
N PHE A 338 -7.83 21.65 1.86
CA PHE A 338 -8.12 22.13 3.21
C PHE A 338 -7.30 23.39 3.56
N VAL A 339 -6.00 23.41 3.26
CA VAL A 339 -5.10 24.56 3.50
C VAL A 339 -5.53 25.77 2.65
N ASP A 340 -5.84 25.59 1.38
CA ASP A 340 -6.27 26.67 0.48
C ASP A 340 -7.54 27.38 0.98
N ILE A 341 -8.57 26.60 1.36
CA ILE A 341 -9.80 27.12 1.98
C ILE A 341 -9.47 27.85 3.29
N LYS A 342 -8.57 27.27 4.10
CA LYS A 342 -8.17 27.82 5.40
C LYS A 342 -7.39 29.14 5.27
N GLN A 343 -6.59 29.30 4.21
CA GLN A 343 -5.90 30.54 3.88
C GLN A 343 -6.88 31.62 3.41
N LEU A 344 -7.82 31.29 2.51
CA LEU A 344 -8.88 32.21 2.06
C LEU A 344 -9.71 32.74 3.25
N MET A 345 -9.98 31.86 4.23
CA MET A 345 -10.74 32.16 5.44
C MET A 345 -9.99 32.99 6.49
N ARG A 346 -8.68 33.26 6.32
CA ARG A 346 -7.80 33.90 7.34
C ARG A 346 -8.34 35.21 7.91
N HIS A 347 -9.08 35.99 7.13
CA HIS A 347 -9.62 37.30 7.54
C HIS A 347 -11.10 37.25 7.99
N LYS A 348 -11.78 36.11 7.81
CA LYS A 348 -13.22 35.96 8.11
C LYS A 348 -13.44 35.68 9.60
N LYS A 349 -13.77 36.72 10.35
CA LYS A 349 -14.15 36.62 11.77
C LYS A 349 -15.47 35.85 11.92
N ASN A 350 -15.65 35.18 13.06
CA ASN A 350 -16.89 34.48 13.47
C ASN A 350 -17.29 33.25 12.60
N ALA A 351 -16.33 32.51 12.05
CA ALA A 351 -16.62 31.19 11.45
C ALA A 351 -17.16 30.18 12.48
N THR A 352 -18.09 29.34 12.05
CA THR A 352 -18.82 28.32 12.84
C THR A 352 -18.95 27.02 12.06
N ALA A 353 -19.38 25.92 12.70
CA ALA A 353 -19.59 24.64 12.03
C ALA A 353 -20.57 24.70 10.83
N ALA A 354 -21.55 25.61 10.86
CA ALA A 354 -22.52 25.82 9.77
C ALA A 354 -22.03 26.77 8.67
N THR A 355 -20.79 27.27 8.75
CA THR A 355 -20.18 28.13 7.72
C THR A 355 -19.81 27.28 6.51
N PRO A 356 -20.18 27.64 5.26
CA PRO A 356 -20.03 26.75 4.10
C PRO A 356 -18.58 26.36 3.83
N GLU A 357 -17.62 27.27 4.04
CA GLU A 357 -16.20 26.94 3.90
C GLU A 357 -15.69 25.99 5.01
N VAL A 358 -16.33 25.98 6.18
CA VAL A 358 -16.02 25.04 7.27
C VAL A 358 -16.61 23.65 6.99
N LEU A 359 -17.85 23.59 6.47
CA LEU A 359 -18.45 22.34 5.99
C LEU A 359 -17.58 21.72 4.88
N HIS A 360 -17.14 22.52 3.91
CA HIS A 360 -16.30 22.04 2.83
C HIS A 360 -14.92 21.55 3.31
N MET A 361 -14.30 22.23 4.28
CA MET A 361 -13.09 21.71 4.94
C MET A 361 -13.34 20.34 5.62
N ILE A 362 -14.50 20.13 6.26
CA ILE A 362 -14.84 18.84 6.88
C ILE A 362 -15.09 17.75 5.82
N GLU A 363 -15.66 18.10 4.66
CA GLU A 363 -15.80 17.21 3.50
C GLU A 363 -14.44 16.78 2.94
N CYS A 364 -13.49 17.70 2.73
CA CYS A 364 -12.12 17.37 2.31
C CYS A 364 -11.45 16.39 3.28
N LEU A 365 -11.61 16.60 4.60
CA LEU A 365 -11.05 15.71 5.61
C LEU A 365 -11.76 14.33 5.63
N LYS A 366 -13.00 14.22 5.16
CA LYS A 366 -13.77 12.96 5.08
C LYS A 366 -13.14 11.97 4.09
N GLU A 367 -12.52 12.45 3.02
CA GLU A 367 -11.76 11.62 2.07
C GLU A 367 -10.58 10.87 2.69
N LEU A 368 -10.08 11.35 3.83
CA LEU A 368 -8.94 10.78 4.55
C LEU A 368 -9.35 9.61 5.45
N GLN A 369 -10.63 9.48 5.82
CA GLN A 369 -11.12 8.45 6.73
C GLN A 369 -10.79 7.02 6.25
N PRO A 370 -10.94 6.64 4.97
CA PRO A 370 -10.54 5.32 4.47
C PRO A 370 -9.03 5.09 4.38
N LEU A 371 -8.20 6.13 4.60
CA LEU A 371 -6.74 6.10 4.48
C LEU A 371 -6.02 6.02 5.84
N LEU A 372 -6.76 6.12 6.95
CA LEU A 372 -6.24 6.22 8.32
C LEU A 372 -6.93 5.17 9.23
N PRO A 373 -6.38 4.88 10.43
CA PRO A 373 -7.05 4.04 11.42
C PRO A 373 -8.43 4.60 11.80
N GLU A 374 -9.35 3.70 12.15
CA GLU A 374 -10.65 4.08 12.73
C GLU A 374 -10.43 4.94 13.97
N THR A 375 -11.20 6.02 14.10
CA THR A 375 -10.96 7.08 15.09
C THR A 375 -12.29 7.50 15.71
N ASP A 376 -12.43 7.26 17.02
CA ASP A 376 -13.63 7.64 17.77
C ASP A 376 -13.87 9.16 17.73
N GLY A 377 -15.14 9.55 17.61
CA GLY A 377 -15.54 10.95 17.58
C GLY A 377 -15.04 11.76 16.38
N TRP A 378 -14.58 11.11 15.30
CA TRP A 378 -13.96 11.71 14.11
C TRP A 378 -14.54 13.07 13.68
N ALA A 379 -15.87 13.20 13.56
CA ALA A 379 -16.53 14.43 13.12
C ALA A 379 -16.22 15.66 14.02
N SER A 380 -16.13 15.44 15.33
CA SER A 380 -15.74 16.49 16.29
C SER A 380 -14.26 16.86 16.20
N LEU A 381 -13.40 15.95 15.74
CA LEU A 381 -11.97 16.21 15.55
C LEU A 381 -11.74 17.03 14.27
N THR A 382 -12.46 16.73 13.20
CA THR A 382 -12.38 17.47 11.94
C THR A 382 -13.06 18.84 12.02
N GLU A 383 -14.18 18.99 12.74
CA GLU A 383 -14.74 20.30 13.08
C GLU A 383 -13.75 21.13 13.91
N LYS A 384 -13.14 20.54 14.95
CA LYS A 384 -12.15 21.20 15.80
C LYS A 384 -10.89 21.62 15.04
N LEU A 385 -10.47 20.86 14.02
CA LEU A 385 -9.37 21.24 13.12
C LEU A 385 -9.79 22.35 12.15
N ALA A 386 -10.96 22.25 11.52
CA ALA A 386 -11.49 23.25 10.61
C ALA A 386 -11.71 24.61 11.30
N LEU A 387 -12.11 24.61 12.59
CA LEU A 387 -12.25 25.81 13.43
C LEU A 387 -10.95 26.22 14.17
N TRP A 388 -9.83 25.52 13.99
CA TRP A 388 -8.56 25.83 14.67
C TRP A 388 -8.06 27.23 14.29
N LYS A 389 -7.64 28.04 15.27
CA LYS A 389 -7.32 29.46 15.06
C LYS A 389 -5.85 29.77 14.78
N ASP A 390 -4.92 28.91 15.21
CA ASP A 390 -3.49 29.18 15.00
C ASP A 390 -3.06 28.84 13.57
N MET A 391 -2.72 29.87 12.80
CA MET A 391 -2.22 29.75 11.42
C MET A 391 -0.81 29.14 11.34
N LYS A 392 -0.05 29.01 12.45
CA LYS A 392 1.20 28.23 12.46
C LYS A 392 0.92 26.77 12.09
N LEU A 393 -0.18 26.19 12.58
CA LEU A 393 -0.57 24.81 12.24
C LEU A 393 -0.78 24.67 10.73
N VAL A 394 -1.43 25.66 10.11
CA VAL A 394 -1.69 25.72 8.67
C VAL A 394 -0.37 25.79 7.90
N LYS A 395 0.60 26.62 8.32
CA LYS A 395 1.94 26.69 7.72
C LYS A 395 2.72 25.38 7.81
N HIS A 396 2.60 24.63 8.91
CA HIS A 396 3.26 23.32 9.01
C HIS A 396 2.58 22.26 8.12
N LEU A 397 1.25 22.33 7.92
CA LEU A 397 0.54 21.46 6.97
C LEU A 397 0.86 21.81 5.51
N GLU A 398 0.94 23.10 5.19
CA GLU A 398 1.42 23.63 3.91
C GLU A 398 2.83 23.11 3.60
N LEU A 399 3.77 23.18 4.56
CA LEU A 399 5.13 22.65 4.43
C LEU A 399 5.17 21.11 4.29
N LEU A 400 4.17 20.38 4.80
CA LEU A 400 4.03 18.93 4.61
C LEU A 400 3.44 18.55 3.23
N CYS A 401 2.76 19.48 2.55
CA CYS A 401 2.22 19.30 1.19
C CYS A 401 3.10 19.89 0.07
N ALA A 402 3.99 20.82 0.40
CA ALA A 402 4.79 21.58 -0.57
C ALA A 402 5.75 20.69 -1.39
N PRO A 403 5.93 20.95 -2.69
CA PRO A 403 6.74 20.11 -3.59
C PRO A 403 8.25 20.21 -3.31
N SER A 404 8.70 21.31 -2.71
CA SER A 404 10.12 21.67 -2.50
C SER A 404 10.69 21.26 -1.12
N SER A 405 9.86 20.73 -0.21
CA SER A 405 10.28 20.51 1.19
C SER A 405 11.34 19.42 1.34
N SER A 406 12.33 19.67 2.20
CA SER A 406 13.41 18.72 2.48
C SER A 406 13.00 17.60 3.42
N SER A 407 13.80 16.54 3.40
CA SER A 407 13.74 15.42 4.37
C SER A 407 13.77 15.86 5.85
N ALA A 408 14.42 16.99 6.16
CA ALA A 408 14.51 17.53 7.51
C ALA A 408 13.25 18.32 7.89
N ASP A 409 12.82 19.23 7.01
CA ASP A 409 11.64 20.07 7.22
C ASP A 409 10.36 19.25 7.38
N LEU A 410 10.19 18.21 6.57
CA LEU A 410 9.06 17.29 6.65
C LEU A 410 9.01 16.53 7.99
N ARG A 411 10.16 16.20 8.58
CA ARG A 411 10.22 15.54 9.91
C ARG A 411 9.92 16.56 11.01
N LYS A 412 10.54 17.73 10.97
CA LYS A 412 10.33 18.82 11.93
C LYS A 412 8.88 19.30 11.96
N ALA A 413 8.27 19.58 10.81
CA ALA A 413 6.88 20.02 10.71
C ALA A 413 5.89 18.98 11.26
N ARG A 414 6.17 17.68 11.06
CA ARG A 414 5.37 16.59 11.65
C ARG A 414 5.47 16.56 13.18
N GLU A 415 6.62 16.88 13.75
CA GLU A 415 6.82 16.96 15.20
C GLU A 415 6.17 18.22 15.78
N ASP A 416 6.34 19.38 15.13
CA ASP A 416 5.70 20.64 15.50
C ASP A 416 4.16 20.55 15.48
N VAL A 417 3.55 19.96 14.44
CA VAL A 417 2.09 19.73 14.35
C VAL A 417 1.58 18.91 15.55
N VAL A 418 2.26 17.83 15.92
CA VAL A 418 1.84 16.97 17.03
C VAL A 418 2.09 17.65 18.39
N LYS A 419 3.14 18.46 18.50
CA LYS A 419 3.44 19.28 19.69
C LYS A 419 2.37 20.36 19.90
N MET A 420 1.99 21.08 18.85
CA MET A 420 0.94 22.12 18.89
C MET A 420 -0.44 21.60 19.30
N LEU A 421 -0.77 20.35 18.94
CA LEU A 421 -2.07 19.73 19.21
C LEU A 421 -2.09 18.86 20.49
N GLY A 422 -0.94 18.70 21.14
CA GLY A 422 -0.74 17.84 22.30
C GLY A 422 -0.76 16.36 21.94
N SER A 423 0.39 15.70 22.06
CA SER A 423 0.59 14.29 21.68
C SER A 423 -0.30 13.27 22.39
N LYS A 424 -0.86 13.62 23.56
CA LYS A 424 -1.81 12.79 24.34
C LYS A 424 -3.29 13.07 24.01
N THR A 425 -3.62 14.03 23.12
CA THR A 425 -5.02 14.32 22.76
C THR A 425 -5.49 13.44 21.59
N PRO A 426 -6.79 13.12 21.48
CA PRO A 426 -7.32 12.37 20.33
C PRO A 426 -7.03 13.05 18.98
N LEU A 427 -7.06 14.39 18.94
CA LEU A 427 -6.70 15.17 17.76
C LEU A 427 -5.20 15.05 17.44
N GLY A 428 -4.33 15.07 18.46
CA GLY A 428 -2.89 14.90 18.30
C GLY A 428 -2.50 13.51 17.80
N GLU A 429 -3.12 12.45 18.30
CA GLU A 429 -2.88 11.07 17.81
C GLU A 429 -3.44 10.85 16.39
N TRP A 430 -4.62 11.38 16.08
CA TRP A 430 -5.15 11.35 14.71
C TRP A 430 -4.22 12.10 13.73
N MET A 431 -3.75 13.30 14.09
CA MET A 431 -2.82 14.07 13.27
C MET A 431 -1.42 13.44 13.18
N LYS A 432 -0.94 12.76 14.21
CA LYS A 432 0.30 11.96 14.19
C LYS A 432 0.24 10.82 13.14
N ASN A 433 -0.94 10.22 12.97
CA ASN A 433 -1.20 9.23 11.93
C ASN A 433 -1.37 9.89 10.55
N LEU A 434 -2.09 11.01 10.45
CA LEU A 434 -2.20 11.79 9.21
C LEU A 434 -0.82 12.22 8.69
N CYS A 435 0.00 12.88 9.51
CA CYS A 435 1.33 13.35 9.09
C CYS A 435 2.28 12.20 8.71
N ARG A 436 2.11 10.98 9.28
CA ARG A 436 2.85 9.79 8.84
C ARG A 436 2.37 9.27 7.48
N LYS A 437 1.08 9.45 7.14
CA LYS A 437 0.54 9.12 5.82
C LYS A 437 0.92 10.16 4.75
N LEU A 438 0.88 11.44 5.13
CA LEU A 438 1.07 12.60 4.27
C LEU A 438 2.52 12.81 3.84
N ALA A 439 3.47 12.77 4.77
CA ALA A 439 4.84 13.20 4.52
C ALA A 439 5.57 12.31 3.50
N MET A 440 6.13 12.94 2.46
CA MET A 440 6.86 12.28 1.36
C MET A 440 8.31 11.91 1.76
N LEU A 441 8.49 11.22 2.90
CA LEU A 441 9.83 10.91 3.45
C LEU A 441 10.60 9.82 2.69
N THR A 442 9.93 9.05 1.83
CA THR A 442 10.58 8.05 0.96
C THR A 442 11.35 8.73 -0.18
N ILE A 443 10.74 9.71 -0.85
CA ILE A 443 11.30 10.53 -1.93
C ILE A 443 10.65 11.91 -1.86
N ASN A 444 11.46 12.94 -1.66
CA ASN A 444 11.07 14.36 -1.66
C ASN A 444 11.97 15.17 -2.63
N ALA A 445 11.95 16.51 -2.56
CA ALA A 445 12.78 17.37 -3.40
C ALA A 445 14.27 17.03 -3.31
N THR A 446 14.86 17.01 -2.10
CA THR A 446 16.29 16.69 -1.89
C THR A 446 16.65 15.25 -2.27
N SER A 447 15.68 14.33 -2.21
CA SER A 447 15.84 12.96 -2.72
C SER A 447 15.88 12.91 -4.26
N LEU A 448 15.02 13.67 -4.96
CA LEU A 448 15.04 13.75 -6.42
C LEU A 448 16.29 14.45 -6.95
N GLU A 449 16.77 15.48 -6.27
CA GLU A 449 18.04 16.16 -6.57
C GLU A 449 19.20 15.16 -6.63
N SER A 450 19.30 14.30 -5.60
CA SER A 450 20.30 13.22 -5.52
C SER A 450 20.16 12.19 -6.66
N LEU A 451 18.93 11.86 -7.06
CA LEU A 451 18.69 10.94 -8.18
C LEU A 451 19.01 11.57 -9.55
N LEU A 452 18.78 12.87 -9.72
CA LEU A 452 19.14 13.61 -10.94
C LEU A 452 20.66 13.79 -11.05
N SER A 453 21.38 14.05 -9.95
CA SER A 453 22.85 14.09 -9.96
C SER A 453 23.46 12.71 -10.24
N MET A 454 22.83 11.61 -9.79
CA MET A 454 23.24 10.25 -10.18
C MET A 454 23.02 10.00 -11.68
N LEU A 455 21.92 10.52 -12.27
CA LEU A 455 21.66 10.41 -13.70
C LEU A 455 22.73 11.12 -14.55
N GLN A 456 23.24 12.26 -14.07
CA GLN A 456 24.33 13.02 -14.71
C GLN A 456 25.69 12.33 -14.54
N HIS A 457 26.12 12.08 -13.29
CA HIS A 457 27.51 11.67 -13.01
C HIS A 457 27.77 10.17 -13.16
N GLU A 458 26.75 9.31 -13.01
CA GLU A 458 26.90 7.85 -13.10
C GLU A 458 26.37 7.30 -14.44
N SER A 459 26.29 8.11 -15.49
CA SER A 459 25.59 7.78 -16.75
C SER A 459 25.99 6.43 -17.40
N THR A 460 27.27 6.03 -17.31
CA THR A 460 27.80 4.73 -17.80
C THR A 460 27.66 3.56 -16.80
N SER A 461 27.05 3.76 -15.63
CA SER A 461 26.86 2.74 -14.59
C SER A 461 25.78 1.71 -14.95
N ARG A 462 25.81 0.55 -14.27
CA ARG A 462 24.67 -0.39 -14.26
C ARG A 462 23.44 0.21 -13.55
N ASP A 463 23.64 1.26 -12.78
CA ASP A 463 22.63 1.86 -11.90
C ASP A 463 21.76 2.89 -12.63
N THR A 464 22.23 3.49 -13.73
CA THR A 464 21.51 4.51 -14.53
C THR A 464 20.11 4.04 -14.92
N LYS A 465 19.97 2.80 -15.39
CA LYS A 465 18.66 2.20 -15.71
C LYS A 465 17.74 2.13 -14.49
N THR A 466 18.29 1.84 -13.31
CA THR A 466 17.52 1.76 -12.05
C THR A 466 17.07 3.15 -11.61
N VAL A 467 17.95 4.15 -11.73
CA VAL A 467 17.62 5.57 -11.48
C VAL A 467 16.50 6.04 -12.43
N VAL A 468 16.59 5.73 -13.73
CA VAL A 468 15.55 6.01 -14.72
C VAL A 468 14.22 5.32 -14.37
N GLU A 469 14.22 4.05 -13.96
CA GLU A 469 13.01 3.35 -13.50
C GLU A 469 12.36 4.04 -12.28
N ILE A 470 13.15 4.50 -11.31
CA ILE A 470 12.67 5.21 -10.11
C ILE A 470 12.14 6.61 -10.49
N LEU A 471 12.86 7.39 -11.30
CA LEU A 471 12.44 8.72 -11.73
C LEU A 471 11.12 8.67 -12.53
N LEU A 472 10.98 7.70 -13.44
CA LEU A 472 9.75 7.49 -14.21
C LEU A 472 8.59 6.97 -13.33
N PHE A 473 8.88 6.18 -12.29
CA PHE A 473 7.88 5.80 -11.27
C PHE A 473 7.38 7.02 -10.49
N VAL A 474 8.27 7.90 -10.04
CA VAL A 474 7.87 9.13 -9.33
C VAL A 474 7.08 10.05 -10.28
N ALA A 475 7.52 10.23 -11.53
CA ALA A 475 6.80 11.00 -12.52
C ALA A 475 5.40 10.42 -12.80
N GLY A 476 5.25 9.09 -12.76
CA GLY A 476 3.97 8.40 -12.93
C GLY A 476 2.99 8.54 -11.76
N HIS A 477 3.46 8.87 -10.54
CA HIS A 477 2.65 8.74 -9.31
C HIS A 477 2.68 9.95 -8.36
N ALA A 478 3.77 10.71 -8.31
CA ALA A 478 3.92 11.97 -7.56
C ALA A 478 4.62 13.06 -8.41
N PRO A 479 4.09 13.40 -9.60
CA PRO A 479 4.73 14.34 -10.55
C PRO A 479 4.97 15.75 -9.99
N PHE A 480 4.24 16.17 -8.95
CA PHE A 480 4.41 17.48 -8.30
C PHE A 480 5.81 17.68 -7.71
N LEU A 481 6.53 16.62 -7.33
CA LEU A 481 7.88 16.72 -6.76
C LEU A 481 8.93 17.27 -7.75
N PHE A 482 8.66 17.23 -9.07
CA PHE A 482 9.55 17.80 -10.09
C PHE A 482 9.38 19.31 -10.26
N GLU A 483 8.43 19.95 -9.58
CA GLU A 483 8.18 21.40 -9.63
C GLU A 483 9.37 22.25 -9.15
N ALA A 484 10.17 21.71 -8.22
CA ALA A 484 11.43 22.30 -7.75
C ALA A 484 12.60 22.11 -8.74
N HIS A 485 12.51 21.12 -9.64
CA HIS A 485 13.62 20.60 -10.45
C HIS A 485 13.52 20.91 -11.94
N LEU A 486 12.60 21.79 -12.35
CA LEU A 486 12.35 22.11 -13.76
C LEU A 486 13.60 22.62 -14.48
N ASN A 487 14.38 23.49 -13.81
CA ASN A 487 15.63 24.06 -14.34
C ASN A 487 16.75 23.00 -14.46
N THR A 488 16.78 22.01 -13.56
CA THR A 488 17.70 20.85 -13.64
C THR A 488 17.31 19.90 -14.76
N LEU A 489 16.00 19.72 -15.00
CA LEU A 489 15.48 18.96 -16.13
C LEU A 489 15.73 19.68 -17.47
N GLU A 490 15.72 21.01 -17.50
CA GLU A 490 16.07 21.81 -18.68
C GLU A 490 17.52 21.57 -19.11
N ALA A 491 18.49 21.76 -18.20
CA ALA A 491 19.91 21.48 -18.46
C ALA A 491 20.23 19.99 -18.73
N LEU A 492 19.29 19.08 -18.46
CA LEU A 492 19.38 17.65 -18.77
C LEU A 492 18.78 17.27 -20.13
N LEU A 493 18.17 18.20 -20.87
CA LEU A 493 17.74 17.98 -22.25
C LEU A 493 18.87 18.16 -23.26
N ASP A 494 19.86 19.01 -22.95
CA ASP A 494 21.02 19.26 -23.80
C ASP A 494 22.02 18.07 -23.81
N ASP A 495 21.83 17.09 -22.92
CA ASP A 495 22.50 15.78 -22.96
C ASP A 495 21.57 14.73 -23.61
N ASP A 496 21.80 14.49 -24.91
CA ASP A 496 21.08 13.51 -25.74
C ASP A 496 21.01 12.10 -25.11
N THR A 497 21.94 11.72 -24.23
CA THR A 497 22.00 10.36 -23.68
C THR A 497 20.81 10.02 -22.78
N GLN A 498 20.17 11.02 -22.16
CA GLN A 498 19.04 10.82 -21.25
C GLN A 498 17.77 11.63 -21.59
N ALA A 499 17.80 12.47 -22.63
CA ALA A 499 16.66 13.30 -23.06
C ALA A 499 15.33 12.54 -23.14
N ALA A 500 15.34 11.28 -23.59
CA ALA A 500 14.13 10.44 -23.66
C ALA A 500 13.46 10.19 -22.29
N CYS A 501 14.22 10.13 -21.18
CA CYS A 501 13.69 10.02 -19.82
C CYS A 501 13.15 11.36 -19.33
N VAL A 502 13.97 12.41 -19.46
CA VAL A 502 13.67 13.79 -19.05
C VAL A 502 12.37 14.28 -19.67
N LEU A 503 12.17 14.03 -20.96
CA LEU A 503 10.94 14.37 -21.66
C LEU A 503 9.71 13.62 -21.13
N ASP A 504 9.82 12.34 -20.73
CA ASP A 504 8.67 11.64 -20.12
C ASP A 504 8.32 12.19 -18.72
N ILE A 505 9.31 12.67 -17.96
CA ILE A 505 9.12 13.40 -16.69
C ILE A 505 8.38 14.72 -16.96
N LEU A 506 8.85 15.53 -17.91
CA LEU A 506 8.21 16.79 -18.31
C LEU A 506 6.78 16.59 -18.85
N ILE A 507 6.56 15.53 -19.64
CA ILE A 507 5.23 15.10 -20.10
C ILE A 507 4.35 14.64 -18.91
N ALA A 508 4.91 14.17 -17.80
CA ALA A 508 4.14 13.87 -16.58
C ALA A 508 3.80 15.12 -15.78
N TYR A 509 4.77 16.01 -15.56
CA TYR A 509 4.55 17.29 -14.90
C TYR A 509 3.50 18.15 -15.65
N GLY A 510 3.58 18.21 -16.99
CA GLY A 510 2.60 18.92 -17.81
C GLY A 510 1.18 18.34 -17.78
N LYS A 511 1.02 17.02 -17.51
CA LYS A 511 -0.30 16.44 -17.22
C LYS A 511 -0.81 16.87 -15.84
N TYR A 512 0.06 16.86 -14.82
CA TYR A 512 -0.26 17.28 -13.46
C TYR A 512 -0.69 18.75 -13.41
N ARG A 513 0.07 19.66 -14.02
CA ARG A 513 -0.27 21.09 -14.12
C ARG A 513 -1.52 21.37 -14.97
N LYS A 514 -1.87 20.51 -15.92
CA LYS A 514 -3.17 20.60 -16.62
C LYS A 514 -4.36 20.26 -15.70
N ALA A 515 -4.16 19.44 -14.67
CA ALA A 515 -5.18 19.16 -13.65
C ALA A 515 -5.15 20.18 -12.49
N HIS A 516 -3.95 20.67 -12.14
CA HIS A 516 -3.71 21.60 -11.04
C HIS A 516 -3.17 22.92 -11.61
N THR A 517 -4.08 23.82 -11.98
CA THR A 517 -3.77 25.08 -12.67
C THR A 517 -2.95 26.07 -11.83
N THR A 518 -2.83 25.84 -10.53
CA THR A 518 -2.01 26.60 -9.57
C THR A 518 -0.53 26.20 -9.56
N ALA A 519 -0.14 25.05 -10.14
CA ALA A 519 1.25 24.60 -10.14
C ALA A 519 2.15 25.47 -11.03
N ARG A 520 3.40 25.70 -10.59
CA ARG A 520 4.39 26.60 -11.22
C ARG A 520 4.53 26.33 -12.72
N ALA A 521 4.45 27.41 -13.50
CA ALA A 521 4.86 27.40 -14.90
C ALA A 521 6.38 27.20 -15.00
N PRO A 522 6.89 26.35 -15.90
CA PRO A 522 8.31 26.35 -16.22
C PRO A 522 8.72 27.70 -16.82
N ASP A 523 10.00 28.01 -16.72
CA ASP A 523 10.58 29.24 -17.21
C ASP A 523 10.64 29.23 -18.76
N SER A 524 10.73 30.40 -19.40
CA SER A 524 10.57 30.52 -20.86
C SER A 524 11.74 29.96 -21.67
N ALA A 525 12.89 29.67 -21.04
CA ALA A 525 14.04 29.08 -21.72
C ALA A 525 13.76 27.62 -22.13
N LEU A 526 13.11 26.83 -21.27
CA LEU A 526 12.59 25.50 -21.59
C LEU A 526 11.62 25.48 -22.79
N GLU A 527 10.91 26.57 -23.10
CA GLU A 527 10.09 26.65 -24.33
C GLU A 527 10.98 26.57 -25.57
N GLY A 528 12.12 27.27 -25.58
CA GLY A 528 13.10 27.25 -26.66
C GLY A 528 13.78 25.89 -26.82
N VAL A 529 14.28 25.31 -25.72
CA VAL A 529 14.92 23.98 -25.71
C VAL A 529 13.95 22.90 -26.22
N LEU A 530 12.69 22.91 -25.74
CA LEU A 530 11.68 21.96 -26.21
C LEU A 530 11.20 22.21 -27.65
N LEU A 531 11.35 23.43 -28.19
CA LEU A 531 11.03 23.73 -29.58
C LEU A 531 12.16 23.25 -30.52
N ALA A 532 13.42 23.51 -30.18
CA ALA A 532 14.58 23.00 -30.92
C ALA A 532 14.60 21.46 -30.95
N ALA A 533 14.46 20.81 -29.79
CA ALA A 533 14.34 19.35 -29.68
C ALA A 533 13.06 18.77 -30.30
N ALA A 534 12.14 19.60 -30.82
CA ALA A 534 10.96 19.20 -31.58
C ALA A 534 11.06 19.51 -33.08
N GLN A 535 12.06 20.28 -33.51
CA GLN A 535 12.30 20.69 -34.89
C GLN A 535 13.56 20.06 -35.50
N GLU A 536 14.61 19.83 -34.70
CA GLU A 536 15.96 19.51 -35.18
C GLU A 536 16.40 18.05 -34.90
N SER A 537 15.78 17.37 -33.94
CA SER A 537 16.15 15.99 -33.56
C SER A 537 15.75 14.95 -34.61
N GLU A 538 16.70 14.11 -35.05
CA GLU A 538 16.44 13.04 -36.05
C GLU A 538 15.51 11.91 -35.55
N GLY A 539 15.31 11.77 -34.24
CA GLY A 539 14.61 10.66 -33.63
C GLY A 539 13.10 10.88 -33.43
N ASP A 540 12.26 10.13 -34.16
CA ASP A 540 10.78 10.09 -34.04
C ASP A 540 10.27 10.11 -32.59
N GLU A 541 10.86 9.31 -31.69
CA GLU A 541 10.42 9.25 -30.28
C GLU A 541 10.78 10.52 -29.49
N ILE A 542 11.91 11.17 -29.80
CA ILE A 542 12.31 12.46 -29.21
C ILE A 542 11.36 13.54 -29.71
N VAL A 543 11.22 13.72 -31.03
CA VAL A 543 10.30 14.71 -31.65
C VAL A 543 8.87 14.55 -31.13
N LYS A 544 8.36 13.31 -31.01
CA LYS A 544 7.04 13.02 -30.44
C LYS A 544 6.92 13.42 -28.96
N LYS A 545 8.01 13.34 -28.21
CA LYS A 545 8.06 13.62 -26.77
C LYS A 545 8.27 15.10 -26.48
N SER A 546 9.23 15.76 -27.12
CA SER A 546 9.48 17.22 -27.03
C SER A 546 8.25 18.02 -27.46
N THR A 547 7.70 17.74 -28.64
CA THR A 547 6.42 18.35 -29.09
C THR A 547 5.31 18.14 -28.06
N ARG A 548 5.27 16.98 -27.39
CA ARG A 548 4.23 16.67 -26.39
C ARG A 548 4.45 17.37 -25.05
N ALA A 549 5.70 17.55 -24.61
CA ALA A 549 6.04 18.35 -23.44
C ALA A 549 5.67 19.83 -23.71
N LEU A 550 6.10 20.35 -24.85
CA LEU A 550 5.84 21.70 -25.33
C LEU A 550 4.34 22.06 -25.31
N VAL A 551 3.47 21.25 -25.94
CA VAL A 551 2.00 21.50 -25.94
C VAL A 551 1.28 21.20 -24.62
N LEU A 552 1.96 20.65 -23.61
CA LEU A 552 1.40 20.46 -22.26
C LEU A 552 1.86 21.55 -21.29
N LEU A 553 3.10 22.02 -21.41
CA LEU A 553 3.70 23.04 -20.55
C LEU A 553 3.40 24.46 -21.06
N PHE A 554 3.45 24.66 -22.38
CA PHE A 554 3.30 25.95 -23.06
C PHE A 554 2.10 25.97 -24.05
N PRO A 555 0.88 25.53 -23.66
CA PRO A 555 -0.26 25.38 -24.57
C PRO A 555 -0.83 26.71 -25.16
N ARG A 556 -0.29 27.86 -24.76
CA ARG A 556 -0.66 29.20 -25.24
C ARG A 556 0.48 29.95 -25.93
N ALA A 557 1.64 29.31 -26.09
CA ALA A 557 2.83 29.94 -26.66
C ALA A 557 2.62 30.28 -28.15
N PRO A 558 2.99 31.51 -28.58
CA PRO A 558 2.78 31.96 -29.96
C PRO A 558 3.66 31.19 -30.95
N ALA A 559 4.89 30.82 -30.56
CA ALA A 559 5.82 30.06 -31.39
C ALA A 559 5.24 28.70 -31.79
N VAL A 560 4.60 27.98 -30.85
CA VAL A 560 4.04 26.65 -31.09
C VAL A 560 2.82 26.70 -32.01
N LYS A 561 2.00 27.77 -31.93
CA LYS A 561 0.91 28.01 -32.91
C LYS A 561 1.47 28.37 -34.28
N ALA A 562 2.48 29.25 -34.35
CA ALA A 562 3.12 29.65 -35.59
C ALA A 562 3.76 28.46 -36.32
N TRP A 563 4.41 27.56 -35.57
CA TRP A 563 4.99 26.32 -36.09
C TRP A 563 3.94 25.36 -36.68
N LEU A 564 2.81 25.16 -36.00
CA LEU A 564 1.69 24.39 -36.58
C LEU A 564 1.13 25.05 -37.86
N VAL A 565 1.03 26.38 -37.91
CA VAL A 565 0.60 27.10 -39.13
C VAL A 565 1.61 26.96 -40.27
N ALA A 566 2.92 26.93 -39.98
CA ALA A 566 3.96 26.70 -40.98
C ALA A 566 3.89 25.26 -41.53
N LEU A 567 3.82 24.25 -40.67
CA LEU A 567 3.69 22.84 -41.06
C LEU A 567 2.39 22.58 -41.83
N ALA A 568 1.27 23.24 -41.48
CA ALA A 568 0.00 23.14 -42.21
C ALA A 568 0.02 23.79 -43.61
N LYS A 569 1.01 24.63 -43.91
CA LYS A 569 1.21 25.28 -45.22
C LYS A 569 2.28 24.61 -46.08
N ALA A 570 3.09 23.72 -45.52
CA ALA A 570 4.11 22.98 -46.28
C ALA A 570 3.44 22.02 -47.29
N SER A 571 4.01 21.94 -48.50
CA SER A 571 3.53 21.08 -49.60
C SER A 571 4.00 19.63 -49.48
N THR A 572 5.07 19.39 -48.72
CA THR A 572 5.68 18.08 -48.45
C THR A 572 6.06 18.01 -46.98
N HIS A 573 5.94 16.83 -46.37
CA HIS A 573 6.23 16.62 -44.95
C HIS A 573 7.19 15.44 -44.77
N GLU A 574 8.21 15.65 -43.96
CA GLU A 574 9.12 14.59 -43.51
C GLU A 574 8.51 13.78 -42.36
N ASP A 575 9.04 12.59 -42.08
CA ASP A 575 8.48 11.70 -41.05
C ASP A 575 8.43 12.37 -39.67
N ALA A 576 9.51 13.06 -39.25
CA ALA A 576 9.56 13.87 -38.03
C ALA A 576 8.50 15.00 -38.02
N GLN A 577 8.28 15.67 -39.15
CA GLN A 577 7.26 16.72 -39.28
C GLN A 577 5.84 16.17 -39.17
N LEU A 578 5.58 14.96 -39.69
CA LEU A 578 4.30 14.27 -39.52
C LEU A 578 4.10 13.81 -38.06
N VAL A 579 5.16 13.37 -37.38
CA VAL A 579 5.14 13.04 -35.94
C VAL A 579 4.81 14.28 -35.08
N ALA A 580 5.41 15.42 -35.39
CA ALA A 580 5.11 16.71 -34.77
C ALA A 580 3.66 17.14 -35.06
N LEU A 581 3.24 17.16 -36.32
CA LEU A 581 1.86 17.47 -36.74
C LEU A 581 0.82 16.61 -36.01
N ALA A 582 1.04 15.29 -35.91
CA ALA A 582 0.14 14.39 -35.20
C ALA A 582 0.02 14.73 -33.70
N THR A 583 1.00 15.41 -33.11
CA THR A 583 0.98 15.83 -31.71
C THR A 583 0.39 17.23 -31.56
N LEU A 584 0.81 18.18 -32.40
CA LEU A 584 0.30 19.57 -32.45
C LEU A 584 -1.20 19.63 -32.76
N ALA A 585 -1.64 18.98 -33.84
CA ALA A 585 -3.03 19.01 -34.32
C ALA A 585 -4.04 18.34 -33.36
N LYS A 586 -3.56 17.69 -32.29
CA LYS A 586 -4.39 17.18 -31.20
C LYS A 586 -4.54 18.17 -30.03
N HIS A 587 -3.59 19.09 -29.86
CA HIS A 587 -3.47 19.94 -28.67
C HIS A 587 -3.70 21.43 -28.94
N ILE A 588 -3.54 21.90 -30.18
CA ILE A 588 -3.74 23.30 -30.60
C ILE A 588 -4.77 23.32 -31.73
N SER A 589 -5.83 24.14 -31.60
CA SER A 589 -6.87 24.26 -32.62
C SER A 589 -6.56 25.39 -33.61
N VAL A 590 -6.43 25.03 -34.89
CA VAL A 590 -6.05 25.89 -36.04
C VAL A 590 -6.78 25.40 -37.31
N PRO A 591 -8.14 25.34 -37.32
CA PRO A 591 -8.89 24.52 -38.27
C PRO A 591 -8.95 25.08 -39.70
N ALA A 592 -8.84 26.40 -39.89
CA ALA A 592 -8.91 27.01 -41.22
C ALA A 592 -7.66 26.67 -42.05
N GLU A 593 -6.49 26.81 -41.44
CA GLU A 593 -5.18 26.48 -42.01
C GLU A 593 -5.01 24.96 -42.18
N CYS A 594 -5.49 24.17 -41.20
CA CYS A 594 -5.52 22.71 -41.31
C CYS A 594 -6.42 22.18 -42.45
N LYS A 595 -7.32 22.98 -43.02
CA LYS A 595 -8.26 22.52 -44.08
C LYS A 595 -7.54 22.09 -45.35
N ALA A 596 -6.50 22.82 -45.76
CA ALA A 596 -5.72 22.51 -46.96
C ALA A 596 -4.88 21.23 -46.77
N LEU A 597 -4.15 21.13 -45.66
CA LEU A 597 -3.39 19.93 -45.28
C LEU A 597 -4.29 18.68 -45.23
N CYS A 598 -5.49 18.78 -44.67
CA CYS A 598 -6.43 17.66 -44.58
C CYS A 598 -6.83 17.14 -45.97
N ALA A 599 -7.06 18.02 -46.95
CA ALA A 599 -7.40 17.62 -48.32
C ALA A 599 -6.20 16.97 -49.04
N LEU A 600 -5.00 17.53 -48.87
CA LEU A 600 -3.75 16.98 -49.41
C LEU A 600 -3.47 15.58 -48.88
N LEU A 601 -3.62 15.38 -47.56
CA LEU A 601 -3.42 14.08 -46.92
C LEU A 601 -4.50 13.04 -47.32
N LEU A 602 -5.77 13.44 -47.44
CA LEU A 602 -6.81 12.53 -47.96
C LEU A 602 -6.48 12.06 -49.38
N ALA A 603 -6.05 12.96 -50.28
CA ALA A 603 -5.63 12.59 -51.63
C ALA A 603 -4.37 11.70 -51.64
N SER A 604 -3.37 12.00 -50.81
CA SER A 604 -2.12 11.24 -50.69
C SER A 604 -2.30 9.83 -50.11
N THR A 605 -3.35 9.60 -49.31
CA THR A 605 -3.59 8.32 -48.65
C THR A 605 -4.56 7.41 -49.42
N ALA A 606 -5.50 8.00 -50.17
CA ALA A 606 -6.48 7.26 -50.99
C ALA A 606 -5.89 6.48 -52.18
N SER A 607 -4.67 6.81 -52.63
CA SER A 607 -4.01 6.13 -53.76
C SER A 607 -3.28 4.83 -53.38
N SER A 608 -3.24 4.47 -52.09
CA SER A 608 -2.32 3.45 -51.57
C SER A 608 -2.98 2.14 -51.15
N HIS A 609 -3.19 1.26 -52.14
CA HIS A 609 -3.69 -0.12 -51.93
C HIS A 609 -2.67 -1.22 -52.31
N ALA A 610 -1.46 -0.86 -52.76
CA ALA A 610 -0.41 -1.81 -53.11
C ALA A 610 0.53 -2.12 -51.92
N LYS A 611 1.28 -3.22 -52.01
CA LYS A 611 2.28 -3.64 -51.02
C LYS A 611 3.49 -2.68 -51.02
N MET A 612 3.55 -1.78 -50.04
CA MET A 612 4.57 -0.72 -49.97
C MET A 612 5.90 -1.18 -49.35
N LYS A 613 6.98 -0.44 -49.62
CA LYS A 613 8.27 -0.58 -48.92
C LYS A 613 8.20 -0.02 -47.49
N LYS A 614 9.13 -0.45 -46.62
CA LYS A 614 9.12 -0.12 -45.18
C LYS A 614 9.07 1.39 -44.87
N LYS A 615 9.77 2.25 -45.63
CA LYS A 615 9.74 3.71 -45.41
C LYS A 615 8.39 4.31 -45.83
N GLU A 616 7.96 4.03 -47.04
CA GLU A 616 6.66 4.45 -47.60
C GLU A 616 5.49 4.08 -46.65
N LEU A 617 5.54 2.86 -46.09
CA LEU A 617 4.59 2.33 -45.10
C LEU A 617 4.57 3.11 -43.78
N HIS A 618 5.73 3.59 -43.32
CA HIS A 618 5.88 4.40 -42.10
C HIS A 618 5.29 5.80 -42.31
N THR A 619 5.69 6.47 -43.39
CA THR A 619 5.16 7.79 -43.78
C THR A 619 3.64 7.74 -43.94
N LEU A 620 3.09 6.72 -44.63
CA LEU A 620 1.64 6.53 -44.75
C LEU A 620 0.95 6.34 -43.38
N ALA A 621 1.53 5.54 -42.48
CA ALA A 621 0.97 5.36 -41.14
C ALA A 621 0.99 6.67 -40.33
N LEU A 622 2.02 7.51 -40.49
CA LEU A 622 2.06 8.84 -39.89
C LEU A 622 0.98 9.77 -40.49
N GLN A 623 0.82 9.81 -41.82
CA GLN A 623 -0.24 10.57 -42.50
C GLN A 623 -1.65 10.19 -42.03
N LEU A 624 -1.97 8.89 -41.97
CA LEU A 624 -3.27 8.38 -41.50
C LEU A 624 -3.56 8.78 -40.04
N ARG A 625 -2.52 8.78 -39.20
CA ARG A 625 -2.61 9.22 -37.80
C ARG A 625 -2.78 10.73 -37.65
N VAL A 626 -2.16 11.54 -38.53
CA VAL A 626 -2.41 12.98 -38.62
C VAL A 626 -3.86 13.24 -38.99
N LEU A 627 -4.37 12.62 -40.07
CA LEU A 627 -5.78 12.71 -40.49
C LEU A 627 -6.76 12.35 -39.37
N GLY A 628 -6.50 11.24 -38.68
CA GLY A 628 -7.30 10.79 -37.54
C GLY A 628 -7.39 11.81 -36.39
N HIS A 629 -6.28 12.47 -36.07
CA HIS A 629 -6.27 13.53 -35.06
C HIS A 629 -6.92 14.82 -35.59
N MET A 630 -6.74 15.19 -36.86
CA MET A 630 -7.39 16.36 -37.46
C MET A 630 -8.92 16.21 -37.45
N ALA A 631 -9.45 15.03 -37.81
CA ALA A 631 -10.89 14.76 -37.73
C ALA A 631 -11.45 14.94 -36.31
N VAL A 632 -10.77 14.44 -35.27
CA VAL A 632 -11.26 14.52 -33.88
C VAL A 632 -11.07 15.90 -33.22
N TYR A 633 -9.97 16.59 -33.50
CA TYR A 633 -9.56 17.77 -32.73
C TYR A 633 -9.55 19.10 -33.52
N GLN A 634 -9.60 19.06 -34.86
CA GLN A 634 -9.78 20.25 -35.72
C GLN A 634 -11.18 20.32 -36.34
N PHE A 635 -11.80 19.16 -36.61
CA PHE A 635 -13.09 19.08 -37.32
C PHE A 635 -14.12 18.17 -36.62
N PRO A 636 -14.34 18.27 -35.29
CA PRO A 636 -15.21 17.36 -34.54
C PRO A 636 -16.66 17.33 -35.05
N ASP A 637 -17.12 18.44 -35.63
CA ASP A 637 -18.48 18.62 -36.15
C ASP A 637 -18.62 18.30 -37.66
N ASP A 638 -17.55 17.83 -38.32
CA ASP A 638 -17.52 17.56 -39.76
C ASP A 638 -17.69 16.06 -40.07
N ALA A 639 -18.95 15.61 -40.06
CA ALA A 639 -19.32 14.24 -40.39
C ALA A 639 -18.87 13.81 -41.81
N ALA A 640 -18.76 14.75 -42.77
CA ALA A 640 -18.32 14.44 -44.13
C ALA A 640 -16.83 14.07 -44.17
N LYS A 641 -15.96 14.85 -43.50
CA LYS A 641 -14.55 14.48 -43.32
C LYS A 641 -14.40 13.17 -42.54
N ALA A 642 -15.23 12.95 -41.52
CA ALA A 642 -15.23 11.71 -40.74
C ALA A 642 -15.48 10.49 -41.65
N ARG A 643 -16.49 10.58 -42.53
CA ARG A 643 -16.83 9.56 -43.52
C ARG A 643 -15.68 9.32 -44.50
N SER A 644 -15.09 10.36 -45.10
CA SER A 644 -13.95 10.23 -46.01
C SER A 644 -12.72 9.58 -45.36
N VAL A 645 -12.48 9.82 -44.06
CA VAL A 645 -11.43 9.13 -43.31
C VAL A 645 -11.81 7.65 -43.08
N LEU A 646 -13.05 7.34 -42.69
CA LEU A 646 -13.52 5.95 -42.52
C LEU A 646 -13.48 5.13 -43.83
N ASP A 647 -13.77 5.76 -44.97
CA ASP A 647 -13.70 5.12 -46.30
C ASP A 647 -12.26 4.68 -46.65
N ILE A 648 -11.24 5.42 -46.19
CA ILE A 648 -9.82 5.06 -46.36
C ILE A 648 -9.36 4.04 -45.31
N LEU A 649 -9.78 4.17 -44.05
CA LEU A 649 -9.31 3.30 -42.96
C LEU A 649 -9.92 1.89 -43.00
N THR A 650 -11.18 1.74 -43.42
CA THR A 650 -11.89 0.45 -43.36
C THR A 650 -11.22 -0.63 -44.23
N PRO A 651 -10.85 -0.38 -45.51
CA PRO A 651 -10.12 -1.37 -46.33
C PRO A 651 -8.75 -1.73 -45.75
N LEU A 652 -8.09 -0.81 -45.04
CA LEU A 652 -6.76 -1.01 -44.46
C LEU A 652 -6.77 -1.98 -43.27
N LEU A 653 -7.92 -2.23 -42.64
CA LEU A 653 -8.07 -3.32 -41.65
C LEU A 653 -7.83 -4.71 -42.27
N ALA A 654 -8.10 -4.88 -43.57
CA ALA A 654 -7.84 -6.12 -44.30
C ALA A 654 -6.46 -6.15 -44.99
N SER A 655 -5.59 -5.16 -44.73
CA SER A 655 -4.28 -5.08 -45.37
C SER A 655 -3.35 -6.23 -44.96
N ALA A 656 -2.63 -6.80 -45.92
CA ALA A 656 -1.57 -7.76 -45.66
C ALA A 656 -0.40 -7.20 -44.82
N GLN A 657 -0.31 -5.87 -44.66
CA GLN A 657 0.75 -5.21 -43.89
C GLN A 657 0.24 -4.79 -42.50
N ALA A 658 0.62 -5.54 -41.46
CA ALA A 658 0.19 -5.33 -40.08
C ALA A 658 0.33 -3.87 -39.55
N PRO A 659 1.36 -3.07 -39.91
CA PRO A 659 1.40 -1.64 -39.53
C PRO A 659 0.20 -0.81 -40.00
N LEU A 660 -0.37 -1.14 -41.18
CA LEU A 660 -1.57 -0.47 -41.69
C LEU A 660 -2.82 -0.92 -40.94
N ARG A 661 -2.98 -2.22 -40.67
CA ARG A 661 -4.07 -2.73 -39.81
C ARG A 661 -4.05 -2.08 -38.43
N ARG A 662 -2.86 -2.00 -37.81
CA ARG A 662 -2.60 -1.34 -36.53
C ARG A 662 -3.03 0.13 -36.54
N VAL A 663 -2.56 0.93 -37.51
CA VAL A 663 -2.89 2.37 -37.51
C VAL A 663 -4.33 2.63 -37.91
N ALA A 664 -4.93 1.80 -38.79
CA ALA A 664 -6.34 1.87 -39.13
C ALA A 664 -7.23 1.63 -37.90
N ALA A 665 -7.04 0.50 -37.21
CA ALA A 665 -7.80 0.15 -36.01
C ALA A 665 -7.59 1.17 -34.87
N GLN A 666 -6.35 1.61 -34.65
CA GLN A 666 -6.08 2.67 -33.68
C GLN A 666 -6.78 3.98 -34.05
N THR A 667 -6.87 4.34 -35.32
CA THR A 667 -7.46 5.61 -35.77
C THR A 667 -8.98 5.59 -35.72
N MET A 668 -9.63 4.49 -36.11
CA MET A 668 -11.09 4.32 -35.95
C MET A 668 -11.50 4.37 -34.46
N LEU A 669 -10.66 3.82 -33.56
CA LEU A 669 -10.84 3.99 -32.10
C LEU A 669 -10.49 5.41 -31.60
N VAL A 670 -9.78 6.24 -32.36
CA VAL A 670 -9.66 7.68 -32.01
C VAL A 670 -10.92 8.44 -32.43
N LEU A 671 -11.48 8.14 -33.61
CA LEU A 671 -12.74 8.74 -34.09
C LEU A 671 -13.92 8.48 -33.13
N SER A 672 -14.02 7.28 -32.55
CA SER A 672 -15.12 6.91 -31.64
C SER A 672 -15.15 7.65 -30.29
N ARG A 673 -14.33 8.69 -30.09
CA ARG A 673 -14.38 9.58 -28.92
C ARG A 673 -15.37 10.73 -29.06
N THR A 674 -15.80 11.05 -30.27
CA THR A 674 -16.74 12.15 -30.54
C THR A 674 -18.07 11.56 -31.03
N PRO A 675 -19.22 11.84 -30.39
CA PRO A 675 -20.51 11.24 -30.76
C PRO A 675 -20.88 11.37 -32.24
N LEU A 676 -20.64 12.53 -32.86
CA LEU A 676 -20.92 12.73 -34.29
C LEU A 676 -20.02 11.86 -35.20
N LEU A 677 -18.74 11.71 -34.86
CA LEU A 677 -17.79 10.93 -35.65
C LEU A 677 -18.03 9.42 -35.48
N GLU A 678 -18.47 9.00 -34.28
CA GLU A 678 -18.81 7.61 -34.00
C GLU A 678 -20.09 7.17 -34.71
N SER A 679 -21.09 8.05 -34.85
CA SER A 679 -22.32 7.75 -35.62
C SER A 679 -22.08 7.52 -37.12
N GLN A 680 -20.91 7.90 -37.65
CA GLN A 680 -20.53 7.61 -39.04
C GLN A 680 -19.95 6.19 -39.23
N VAL A 681 -19.65 5.46 -38.14
CA VAL A 681 -19.12 4.09 -38.16
C VAL A 681 -20.25 3.08 -38.32
N ARG A 682 -20.38 2.52 -39.51
CA ARG A 682 -21.42 1.53 -39.84
C ARG A 682 -21.22 0.22 -39.08
N THR A 683 -22.27 -0.60 -38.97
CA THR A 683 -22.24 -1.87 -38.23
C THR A 683 -21.15 -2.82 -38.72
N ASN A 684 -20.99 -2.97 -40.04
CA ASN A 684 -19.94 -3.79 -40.66
C ASN A 684 -18.51 -3.23 -40.44
N GLU A 685 -18.37 -1.90 -40.39
CA GLU A 685 -17.10 -1.21 -40.09
C GLU A 685 -16.71 -1.42 -38.62
N TRP A 686 -17.69 -1.44 -37.72
CA TRP A 686 -17.51 -1.83 -36.32
C TRP A 686 -17.22 -3.33 -36.15
N HIS A 687 -17.84 -4.23 -36.94
CA HIS A 687 -17.51 -5.67 -36.92
C HIS A 687 -16.04 -5.90 -37.30
N ALA A 688 -15.59 -5.32 -38.42
CA ALA A 688 -14.20 -5.41 -38.87
C ALA A 688 -13.21 -4.84 -37.84
N LEU A 689 -13.53 -3.67 -37.26
CA LEU A 689 -12.73 -3.06 -36.19
C LEU A 689 -12.69 -3.93 -34.93
N SER A 690 -13.79 -4.59 -34.60
CA SER A 690 -13.90 -5.43 -33.40
C SER A 690 -12.99 -6.64 -33.46
N TYR A 691 -12.95 -7.32 -34.60
CA TYR A 691 -12.10 -8.51 -34.82
C TYR A 691 -10.61 -8.20 -34.96
N ALA A 692 -10.20 -6.93 -35.09
CA ALA A 692 -8.79 -6.55 -35.03
C ALA A 692 -8.16 -6.81 -33.64
N VAL A 693 -8.96 -7.04 -32.57
CA VAL A 693 -8.44 -7.55 -31.28
C VAL A 693 -7.96 -9.02 -31.34
N THR A 694 -8.29 -9.73 -32.43
CA THR A 694 -7.86 -11.12 -32.71
C THR A 694 -6.94 -11.21 -33.94
N ASP A 695 -6.25 -10.11 -34.28
CA ASP A 695 -5.25 -10.06 -35.36
C ASP A 695 -4.12 -11.10 -35.14
N GLU A 696 -3.56 -11.62 -36.21
CA GLU A 696 -2.41 -12.53 -36.16
C GLU A 696 -1.20 -11.88 -35.45
N ASP A 697 -0.95 -10.60 -35.70
CA ASP A 697 0.18 -9.86 -35.15
C ASP A 697 -0.07 -9.41 -33.69
N VAL A 698 0.85 -9.80 -32.81
CA VAL A 698 0.83 -9.43 -31.38
C VAL A 698 0.91 -7.91 -31.20
N GLY A 699 1.66 -7.23 -32.07
CA GLY A 699 1.84 -5.77 -32.04
C GLY A 699 0.61 -4.98 -32.48
N VAL A 700 -0.26 -5.54 -33.33
CA VAL A 700 -1.59 -4.99 -33.63
C VAL A 700 -2.49 -5.12 -32.40
N ARG A 701 -2.56 -6.33 -31.80
CA ARG A 701 -3.41 -6.60 -30.63
C ARG A 701 -3.04 -5.77 -29.39
N GLU A 702 -1.75 -5.66 -29.07
CA GLU A 702 -1.29 -4.77 -27.98
C GLU A 702 -1.70 -3.31 -28.26
N ALA A 703 -1.49 -2.83 -29.48
CA ALA A 703 -1.78 -1.47 -29.88
C ALA A 703 -3.28 -1.11 -29.80
N ILE A 704 -4.15 -2.08 -30.07
CA ILE A 704 -5.61 -1.94 -29.97
C ILE A 704 -6.08 -2.02 -28.51
N LEU A 705 -5.61 -3.00 -27.72
CA LEU A 705 -5.90 -3.08 -26.28
C LEU A 705 -5.48 -1.81 -25.54
N LYS A 706 -4.33 -1.23 -25.91
CA LYS A 706 -3.82 0.05 -25.39
C LYS A 706 -4.70 1.25 -25.76
N MET A 707 -5.39 1.19 -26.90
CA MET A 707 -6.35 2.21 -27.34
C MET A 707 -7.73 2.02 -26.69
N LEU A 708 -8.22 0.79 -26.56
CA LEU A 708 -9.43 0.46 -25.78
C LEU A 708 -9.26 0.87 -24.31
N THR A 709 -8.10 0.61 -23.70
CA THR A 709 -7.74 1.11 -22.37
C THR A 709 -7.84 2.64 -22.29
N ALA A 710 -7.43 3.36 -23.34
CA ALA A 710 -7.55 4.81 -23.38
C ALA A 710 -9.02 5.25 -23.41
N ASN A 711 -9.82 4.67 -24.29
CA ASN A 711 -11.21 5.04 -24.50
C ASN A 711 -12.09 4.70 -23.28
N LEU A 712 -12.07 3.43 -22.85
CA LEU A 712 -12.94 2.90 -21.81
C LEU A 712 -12.63 3.45 -20.41
N LEU A 713 -11.40 3.92 -20.15
CA LEU A 713 -11.00 4.40 -18.81
C LEU A 713 -10.69 5.90 -18.73
N ARG A 714 -10.29 6.58 -19.81
CA ARG A 714 -9.84 7.99 -19.78
C ARG A 714 -10.67 8.95 -20.62
N HIS A 715 -11.62 8.44 -21.40
CA HIS A 715 -12.58 9.27 -22.13
C HIS A 715 -14.00 8.96 -21.63
N ALA A 716 -14.92 9.89 -21.89
CA ALA A 716 -16.34 9.59 -22.00
C ALA A 716 -16.56 9.31 -23.49
N ILE A 717 -17.03 8.11 -23.82
CA ILE A 717 -17.29 7.70 -25.21
C ILE A 717 -18.79 7.41 -25.39
N PRO A 718 -19.36 7.67 -26.57
CA PRO A 718 -20.66 7.11 -26.93
C PRO A 718 -20.63 5.57 -26.85
N HIS A 719 -21.78 4.97 -26.55
CA HIS A 719 -22.02 3.52 -26.54
C HIS A 719 -20.87 2.68 -25.92
N PRO A 720 -20.51 2.89 -24.63
CA PRO A 720 -19.36 2.20 -24.02
C PRO A 720 -19.47 0.68 -24.05
N HIS A 721 -20.68 0.12 -24.06
CA HIS A 721 -20.97 -1.30 -24.26
C HIS A 721 -20.44 -1.84 -25.60
N LYS A 722 -20.61 -1.09 -26.71
CA LYS A 722 -20.16 -1.43 -28.08
C LYS A 722 -18.64 -1.68 -28.14
N TYR A 723 -17.87 -0.91 -27.36
CA TYR A 723 -16.40 -1.02 -27.28
C TYR A 723 -15.92 -1.93 -26.13
N THR A 724 -16.73 -2.13 -25.09
CA THR A 724 -16.46 -3.14 -24.05
C THR A 724 -16.63 -4.55 -24.60
N ALA A 725 -17.59 -4.76 -25.50
CA ALA A 725 -17.85 -6.05 -26.17
C ALA A 725 -16.63 -6.59 -26.95
N MET A 726 -15.80 -5.71 -27.53
CA MET A 726 -14.55 -6.09 -28.20
C MET A 726 -13.61 -6.89 -27.27
N LEU A 727 -13.62 -6.63 -25.96
CA LEU A 727 -12.76 -7.33 -25.01
C LEU A 727 -13.17 -8.79 -24.80
N ALA A 728 -14.44 -9.14 -25.00
CA ALA A 728 -14.93 -10.51 -24.89
C ALA A 728 -14.35 -11.43 -25.97
N LEU A 729 -14.00 -10.88 -27.15
CA LEU A 729 -13.38 -11.61 -28.25
C LEU A 729 -11.96 -12.10 -27.92
N THR A 730 -11.31 -11.56 -26.88
CA THR A 730 -9.96 -11.98 -26.42
C THR A 730 -9.92 -13.33 -25.68
N VAL A 731 -11.02 -14.10 -25.71
CA VAL A 731 -11.17 -15.39 -25.01
C VAL A 731 -10.04 -16.40 -25.32
N HIS A 732 -9.65 -16.52 -26.58
CA HIS A 732 -8.58 -17.41 -27.04
C HIS A 732 -7.19 -16.73 -27.10
N GLU A 733 -7.00 -15.55 -26.50
CA GLU A 733 -5.70 -14.86 -26.47
C GLU A 733 -4.59 -15.77 -25.92
N THR A 734 -3.52 -15.94 -26.68
CA THR A 734 -2.40 -16.86 -26.43
C THR A 734 -1.26 -16.20 -25.66
N HIS A 735 -1.07 -14.88 -25.81
CA HIS A 735 -0.01 -14.15 -25.14
C HIS A 735 -0.42 -13.80 -23.70
N VAL A 736 0.23 -14.44 -22.72
CA VAL A 736 -0.17 -14.44 -21.30
C VAL A 736 -0.41 -13.04 -20.74
N GLU A 737 0.50 -12.09 -20.97
CA GLU A 737 0.36 -10.73 -20.45
C GLU A 737 -0.72 -9.90 -21.19
N LEU A 738 -1.03 -10.20 -22.46
CA LEU A 738 -2.17 -9.58 -23.13
C LEU A 738 -3.49 -10.17 -22.62
N LYS A 739 -3.57 -11.49 -22.42
CA LYS A 739 -4.74 -12.18 -21.85
C LYS A 739 -5.10 -11.62 -20.47
N LYS A 740 -4.09 -11.43 -19.63
CA LYS A 740 -4.16 -10.79 -18.32
C LYS A 740 -4.62 -9.34 -18.43
N THR A 741 -3.99 -8.54 -19.29
CA THR A 741 -4.36 -7.13 -19.52
C THR A 741 -5.81 -6.97 -19.99
N ALA A 742 -6.25 -7.77 -20.96
CA ALA A 742 -7.60 -7.72 -21.51
C ALA A 742 -8.66 -8.11 -20.46
N ARG A 743 -8.41 -9.18 -19.68
CA ARG A 743 -9.30 -9.60 -18.57
C ARG A 743 -9.38 -8.53 -17.47
N THR A 744 -8.26 -7.95 -17.06
CA THR A 744 -8.24 -6.85 -16.08
C THR A 744 -8.98 -5.62 -16.61
N LEU A 745 -8.81 -5.27 -17.89
CA LEU A 745 -9.53 -4.16 -18.52
C LEU A 745 -11.04 -4.41 -18.58
N LEU A 746 -11.48 -5.62 -18.96
CA LEU A 746 -12.90 -5.98 -19.00
C LEU A 746 -13.56 -5.88 -17.61
N ALA A 747 -12.91 -6.42 -16.57
CA ALA A 747 -13.38 -6.29 -15.20
C ALA A 747 -13.42 -4.82 -14.72
N THR A 748 -12.42 -4.01 -15.11
CA THR A 748 -12.38 -2.58 -14.78
C THR A 748 -13.48 -1.80 -15.51
N ALA A 749 -13.75 -2.12 -16.78
CA ALA A 749 -14.80 -1.48 -17.58
C ALA A 749 -16.21 -1.79 -17.05
N VAL A 750 -16.50 -3.06 -16.73
CA VAL A 750 -17.75 -3.48 -16.07
C VAL A 750 -17.90 -2.77 -14.71
N THR A 751 -16.85 -2.71 -13.89
CA THR A 751 -16.88 -1.99 -12.60
C THR A 751 -17.11 -0.48 -12.80
N ARG A 752 -16.55 0.13 -13.84
CA ARG A 752 -16.76 1.56 -14.17
C ARG A 752 -18.20 1.82 -14.59
N LEU A 753 -18.82 0.92 -15.36
CA LEU A 753 -20.23 1.00 -15.75
C LEU A 753 -21.17 0.88 -14.54
N ARG A 754 -20.91 -0.05 -13.61
CA ARG A 754 -21.69 -0.14 -12.35
C ARG A 754 -21.65 1.16 -11.56
N ARG A 755 -20.45 1.69 -11.29
CA ARG A 755 -20.29 2.97 -10.56
C ARG A 755 -20.90 4.18 -11.27
N ALA A 756 -20.89 4.20 -12.60
CA ALA A 756 -21.51 5.26 -13.39
C ALA A 756 -23.05 5.20 -13.36
N PHE A 757 -23.63 4.02 -13.15
CA PHE A 757 -25.05 3.82 -12.86
C PHE A 757 -25.38 4.17 -11.40
N GLU A 758 -24.66 3.58 -10.43
CA GLU A 758 -24.81 3.81 -8.99
C GLU A 758 -24.75 5.29 -8.59
N ALA A 759 -23.89 6.10 -9.24
CA ALA A 759 -23.79 7.53 -8.98
C ALA A 759 -25.03 8.31 -9.49
N ARG A 760 -25.58 7.93 -10.65
CA ARG A 760 -26.76 8.59 -11.23
C ARG A 760 -28.04 8.26 -10.46
N ASP A 761 -28.14 7.04 -9.94
CA ASP A 761 -29.23 6.58 -9.07
C ASP A 761 -29.29 7.35 -7.73
N GLN A 762 -28.18 8.01 -7.34
CA GLN A 762 -28.10 8.87 -6.15
C GLN A 762 -28.38 10.35 -6.42
N ASP A 763 -28.10 10.83 -7.64
CA ASP A 763 -28.18 12.26 -7.99
C ASP A 763 -29.56 12.73 -8.50
N ASP A 764 -30.40 11.83 -9.04
CA ASP A 764 -31.57 12.24 -9.84
C ASP A 764 -32.94 11.84 -9.23
N ALA A 765 -33.86 12.81 -9.15
CA ALA A 765 -35.27 12.59 -8.80
C ALA A 765 -36.15 12.36 -10.04
N THR A 766 -35.57 12.37 -11.24
CA THR A 766 -36.24 12.09 -12.51
C THR A 766 -35.74 10.78 -13.11
N ASN A 767 -36.69 9.90 -13.45
CA ASN A 767 -36.44 8.53 -13.88
C ASN A 767 -36.06 8.48 -15.37
N ASP A 768 -34.88 9.01 -15.73
CA ASP A 768 -34.43 9.12 -17.12
C ASP A 768 -34.13 7.74 -17.74
N GLU A 769 -34.77 7.50 -18.90
CA GLU A 769 -34.67 6.27 -19.66
C GLU A 769 -33.23 6.04 -20.15
N ALA A 770 -32.46 7.11 -20.42
CA ALA A 770 -31.06 7.01 -20.83
C ALA A 770 -30.11 6.54 -19.69
N SER A 771 -30.38 6.92 -18.44
CA SER A 771 -29.58 6.47 -17.29
C SER A 771 -29.82 5.00 -16.96
N SER A 772 -31.05 4.51 -17.17
CA SER A 772 -31.41 3.08 -17.05
C SER A 772 -30.65 2.16 -18.02
N LEU A 773 -30.01 2.70 -19.06
CA LEU A 773 -29.23 1.92 -20.05
C LEU A 773 -27.73 1.83 -19.73
N MET A 774 -27.25 2.48 -18.66
CA MET A 774 -25.82 2.48 -18.33
C MET A 774 -25.33 1.20 -17.63
N VAL A 775 -26.23 0.30 -17.22
CA VAL A 775 -25.88 -0.97 -16.56
C VAL A 775 -24.99 -1.86 -17.45
N PRO A 776 -23.95 -2.54 -16.89
CA PRO A 776 -22.97 -3.27 -17.70
C PRO A 776 -23.53 -4.41 -18.55
N GLU A 777 -24.65 -5.00 -18.14
CA GLU A 777 -25.28 -6.18 -18.72
C GLU A 777 -25.72 -5.94 -20.17
N TYR A 778 -26.01 -4.68 -20.55
CA TYR A 778 -26.22 -4.26 -21.95
C TYR A 778 -24.98 -4.40 -22.86
N THR A 779 -23.84 -4.89 -22.35
CA THR A 779 -22.71 -5.34 -23.17
C THR A 779 -23.02 -6.66 -23.89
N LEU A 780 -23.89 -7.51 -23.32
CA LEU A 780 -24.16 -8.85 -23.84
C LEU A 780 -24.77 -8.86 -25.26
N PRO A 781 -25.77 -8.02 -25.62
CA PRO A 781 -26.30 -7.95 -26.99
C PRO A 781 -25.23 -7.64 -28.04
N PHE A 782 -24.26 -6.76 -27.74
CA PHE A 782 -23.16 -6.44 -28.66
C PHE A 782 -22.19 -7.61 -28.82
N VAL A 783 -21.86 -8.35 -27.76
CA VAL A 783 -21.00 -9.56 -27.86
C VAL A 783 -21.70 -10.65 -28.68
N LEU A 784 -23.00 -10.87 -28.49
CA LEU A 784 -23.76 -11.86 -29.25
C LEU A 784 -23.87 -11.46 -30.73
N HIS A 785 -23.99 -10.17 -31.04
CA HIS A 785 -23.97 -9.66 -32.42
C HIS A 785 -22.61 -9.87 -33.10
N LEU A 786 -21.50 -9.62 -32.38
CA LEU A 786 -20.15 -9.90 -32.89
C LEU A 786 -19.91 -11.39 -33.16
N VAL A 787 -20.39 -12.28 -32.29
CA VAL A 787 -20.27 -13.74 -32.47
C VAL A 787 -21.16 -14.26 -33.60
N LEU A 788 -22.27 -13.57 -33.90
CA LEU A 788 -23.11 -13.84 -35.07
C LEU A 788 -22.43 -13.42 -36.38
N HIS A 789 -21.68 -12.30 -36.36
CA HIS A 789 -21.07 -11.65 -37.53
C HIS A 789 -19.53 -11.65 -37.53
N PRO A 790 -18.89 -12.83 -37.66
CA PRO A 790 -17.45 -12.91 -37.91
C PRO A 790 -17.11 -12.39 -39.32
N PRO A 791 -16.15 -11.47 -39.48
CA PRO A 791 -15.62 -11.11 -40.79
C PRO A 791 -15.13 -12.34 -41.57
N HIS A 792 -15.25 -12.30 -42.90
CA HIS A 792 -14.90 -13.39 -43.80
C HIS A 792 -13.50 -13.98 -43.49
N GLY A 793 -13.46 -15.29 -43.21
CA GLY A 793 -12.23 -16.03 -42.86
C GLY A 793 -11.85 -16.03 -41.38
N SER A 794 -12.48 -15.24 -40.52
CA SER A 794 -12.20 -15.25 -39.08
C SER A 794 -12.87 -16.43 -38.34
N ALA A 795 -12.24 -16.90 -37.27
CA ALA A 795 -12.76 -18.00 -36.45
C ALA A 795 -14.01 -17.58 -35.65
N LYS A 796 -14.97 -18.50 -35.49
CA LYS A 796 -16.20 -18.24 -34.71
C LYS A 796 -15.94 -18.33 -33.21
N LEU A 797 -15.95 -17.17 -32.54
CA LEU A 797 -15.59 -17.01 -31.13
C LEU A 797 -16.77 -17.36 -30.19
N HIS A 798 -17.30 -18.57 -30.31
CA HIS A 798 -18.51 -19.01 -29.58
C HIS A 798 -18.39 -18.91 -28.05
N ASP A 799 -17.19 -18.94 -27.49
CA ASP A 799 -16.94 -18.80 -26.04
C ASP A 799 -16.86 -17.34 -25.54
N ALA A 800 -16.86 -16.33 -26.43
CA ALA A 800 -16.76 -14.92 -26.04
C ALA A 800 -17.88 -14.47 -25.05
N PRO A 801 -19.16 -14.90 -25.19
CA PRO A 801 -20.19 -14.57 -24.21
C PRO A 801 -19.89 -15.15 -22.83
N SER A 802 -19.26 -16.33 -22.74
CA SER A 802 -18.87 -16.97 -21.48
C SER A 802 -17.86 -16.11 -20.72
N LEU A 803 -16.86 -15.55 -21.41
CA LEU A 803 -15.88 -14.64 -20.80
C LEU A 803 -16.53 -13.35 -20.26
N LEU A 804 -17.55 -12.82 -20.92
CA LEU A 804 -18.32 -11.68 -20.40
C LEU A 804 -19.15 -12.08 -19.17
N LEU A 805 -19.83 -13.24 -19.21
CA LEU A 805 -20.66 -13.73 -18.09
C LEU A 805 -19.82 -14.07 -16.83
N ASP A 806 -18.55 -14.44 -16.97
CA ASP A 806 -17.60 -14.60 -15.86
C ASP A 806 -17.27 -13.29 -15.12
N VAL A 807 -17.53 -12.13 -15.75
CA VAL A 807 -17.28 -10.79 -15.19
C VAL A 807 -18.58 -10.09 -14.79
N LEU A 808 -19.69 -10.34 -15.50
CA LEU A 808 -21.01 -9.79 -15.15
C LEU A 808 -21.61 -10.47 -13.90
N VAL A 809 -21.51 -11.80 -13.77
CA VAL A 809 -22.16 -12.53 -12.67
C VAL A 809 -21.18 -12.70 -11.52
N SER A 810 -21.51 -12.26 -10.30
CA SER A 810 -20.63 -12.50 -9.14
C SER A 810 -20.51 -13.99 -8.85
N ASN A 811 -19.29 -14.43 -8.53
CA ASN A 811 -19.05 -15.81 -8.10
C ASN A 811 -19.66 -16.09 -6.70
N VAL A 812 -19.88 -15.03 -5.92
CA VAL A 812 -20.53 -15.04 -4.60
C VAL A 812 -22.05 -15.12 -4.78
N ALA A 813 -22.67 -16.20 -4.31
CA ALA A 813 -24.06 -16.53 -4.63
C ALA A 813 -25.11 -15.60 -3.98
N SER A 814 -24.71 -14.70 -3.07
CA SER A 814 -25.55 -13.63 -2.50
C SER A 814 -25.48 -12.31 -3.28
N GLU A 815 -24.57 -12.21 -4.25
CA GLU A 815 -24.29 -11.01 -5.08
C GLU A 815 -24.60 -11.25 -6.58
N ALA A 816 -25.32 -12.33 -6.89
CA ALA A 816 -25.60 -12.82 -8.24
C ALA A 816 -27.07 -12.61 -8.63
N ASP A 817 -27.58 -11.40 -8.39
CA ASP A 817 -28.97 -10.99 -8.59
C ASP A 817 -29.32 -10.63 -10.05
N ASN A 818 -28.35 -10.13 -10.82
CA ASN A 818 -28.50 -9.74 -12.23
C ASN A 818 -28.83 -10.89 -13.22
N ILE A 819 -28.81 -12.16 -12.78
CA ILE A 819 -29.02 -13.32 -13.66
C ILE A 819 -30.42 -13.31 -14.31
N SER A 820 -31.47 -12.92 -13.57
CA SER A 820 -32.84 -12.91 -14.12
C SER A 820 -33.03 -11.84 -15.21
N PHE A 821 -32.42 -10.66 -15.03
CA PHE A 821 -32.38 -9.59 -16.03
C PHE A 821 -31.65 -10.05 -17.31
N LEU A 822 -30.50 -10.72 -17.17
CA LEU A 822 -29.76 -11.32 -18.30
C LEU A 822 -30.57 -12.41 -19.02
N LEU A 823 -31.28 -13.28 -18.29
CA LEU A 823 -32.16 -14.30 -18.88
C LEU A 823 -33.34 -13.68 -19.63
N GLN A 824 -33.96 -12.64 -19.08
CA GLN A 824 -35.06 -11.91 -19.73
C GLN A 824 -34.57 -11.12 -20.96
N MET A 825 -33.32 -10.61 -20.94
CA MET A 825 -32.68 -9.98 -22.09
C MET A 825 -32.45 -10.98 -23.23
N LEU A 826 -31.89 -12.16 -22.93
CA LEU A 826 -31.75 -13.26 -23.89
C LEU A 826 -33.11 -13.73 -24.44
N HIS A 827 -34.14 -13.81 -23.60
CA HIS A 827 -35.50 -14.13 -24.03
C HIS A 827 -36.08 -13.06 -24.97
N LYS A 828 -35.86 -11.77 -24.70
CA LYS A 828 -36.27 -10.70 -25.62
C LYS A 828 -35.53 -10.79 -26.96
N MET A 829 -34.24 -11.12 -26.94
CA MET A 829 -33.45 -11.33 -28.16
C MET A 829 -33.95 -12.51 -29.01
N SER A 830 -34.49 -13.58 -28.40
CA SER A 830 -35.09 -14.70 -29.17
C SER A 830 -36.50 -14.41 -29.73
N MET A 831 -37.03 -13.20 -29.50
CA MET A 831 -38.26 -12.67 -30.13
C MET A 831 -37.95 -11.53 -31.13
N CYS A 832 -36.67 -11.33 -31.43
CA CYS A 832 -36.17 -10.45 -32.47
C CYS A 832 -35.55 -11.27 -33.62
N HIS A 833 -35.37 -10.60 -34.76
CA HIS A 833 -34.47 -11.00 -35.82
C HIS A 833 -33.23 -10.08 -35.79
N ASP A 834 -32.17 -10.53 -36.45
CA ASP A 834 -30.99 -9.70 -36.65
C ASP A 834 -31.29 -8.58 -37.67
N ALA A 835 -30.87 -7.35 -37.36
CA ALA A 835 -31.07 -6.21 -38.24
C ALA A 835 -30.15 -6.24 -39.49
N THR A 836 -29.04 -6.97 -39.44
CA THR A 836 -28.08 -7.09 -40.55
C THR A 836 -28.39 -8.24 -41.51
N GLU A 837 -28.82 -9.40 -41.01
CA GLU A 837 -29.28 -10.55 -41.80
C GLU A 837 -30.64 -11.07 -41.27
N PRO A 838 -31.78 -10.43 -41.62
CA PRO A 838 -33.10 -10.77 -41.07
C PRO A 838 -33.57 -12.22 -41.26
N THR A 839 -33.06 -12.93 -42.27
CA THR A 839 -33.39 -14.33 -42.57
C THR A 839 -32.43 -15.33 -41.89
N ALA A 840 -31.38 -14.87 -41.19
CA ALA A 840 -30.36 -15.74 -40.64
C ALA A 840 -30.77 -16.37 -39.29
N ASN A 841 -31.15 -17.65 -39.32
CA ASN A 841 -31.41 -18.49 -38.15
C ASN A 841 -30.19 -18.72 -37.21
N GLY A 842 -29.07 -18.01 -37.42
CA GLY A 842 -27.89 -18.04 -36.55
C GLY A 842 -28.13 -17.42 -35.17
N LEU A 843 -28.91 -16.32 -35.10
CA LEU A 843 -29.17 -15.59 -33.85
C LEU A 843 -29.74 -16.51 -32.76
N TYR A 844 -30.76 -17.29 -33.10
CA TYR A 844 -31.44 -18.19 -32.15
C TYR A 844 -30.50 -19.24 -31.55
N LYS A 845 -29.57 -19.78 -32.36
CA LYS A 845 -28.57 -20.76 -31.90
C LYS A 845 -27.60 -20.16 -30.90
N VAL A 846 -27.07 -18.96 -31.17
CA VAL A 846 -26.13 -18.26 -30.27
C VAL A 846 -26.83 -17.82 -28.97
N VAL A 847 -28.08 -17.34 -29.06
CA VAL A 847 -28.90 -16.99 -27.88
C VAL A 847 -29.23 -18.23 -27.03
N GLN A 848 -29.55 -19.37 -27.66
CA GLN A 848 -29.79 -20.64 -26.95
C GLN A 848 -28.54 -21.14 -26.23
N GLN A 849 -27.37 -21.13 -26.90
CA GLN A 849 -26.08 -21.48 -26.30
C GLN A 849 -25.78 -20.59 -25.08
N CYS A 850 -25.87 -19.26 -25.23
CA CYS A 850 -25.64 -18.32 -24.14
C CYS A 850 -26.64 -18.51 -22.98
N THR A 851 -27.90 -18.81 -23.27
CA THR A 851 -28.93 -19.12 -22.26
C THR A 851 -28.57 -20.38 -21.46
N SER A 852 -28.06 -21.42 -22.10
CA SER A 852 -27.60 -22.64 -21.41
C SER A 852 -26.38 -22.34 -20.50
N THR A 853 -25.39 -21.60 -20.99
CA THR A 853 -24.23 -21.17 -20.20
C THR A 853 -24.63 -20.32 -18.99
N LEU A 854 -25.59 -19.41 -19.14
CA LEU A 854 -26.10 -18.59 -18.04
C LEU A 854 -26.90 -19.43 -17.02
N ARG A 855 -27.72 -20.38 -17.48
CA ARG A 855 -28.45 -21.30 -16.60
C ARG A 855 -27.51 -22.14 -15.73
N ALA A 856 -26.36 -22.57 -16.27
CA ALA A 856 -25.34 -23.29 -15.51
C ALA A 856 -24.68 -22.48 -14.38
N LYS A 857 -24.88 -21.15 -14.33
CA LYS A 857 -24.41 -20.26 -13.24
C LYS A 857 -25.46 -20.06 -12.13
N ILE A 858 -26.69 -20.56 -12.27
CA ILE A 858 -27.74 -20.45 -11.24
C ILE A 858 -27.39 -21.37 -10.07
N LYS A 859 -27.36 -20.81 -8.84
CA LYS A 859 -27.10 -21.56 -7.61
C LYS A 859 -28.28 -21.56 -6.63
N ASN A 860 -29.00 -20.44 -6.52
CA ASN A 860 -30.08 -20.22 -5.56
C ASN A 860 -31.35 -19.69 -6.24
N GLN A 861 -32.52 -19.87 -5.62
CA GLN A 861 -33.79 -19.28 -6.09
C GLN A 861 -33.79 -17.74 -6.12
N VAL A 862 -32.94 -17.08 -5.33
CA VAL A 862 -32.82 -15.61 -5.32
C VAL A 862 -32.44 -15.07 -6.71
N ASN A 863 -31.63 -15.82 -7.45
CA ASN A 863 -31.14 -15.52 -8.80
C ASN A 863 -32.27 -15.56 -9.87
N LEU A 864 -33.49 -15.98 -9.49
CA LEU A 864 -34.66 -16.11 -10.37
C LEU A 864 -35.77 -15.09 -10.06
N LYS A 865 -35.56 -14.15 -9.13
CA LYS A 865 -36.51 -13.05 -8.90
C LYS A 865 -36.73 -12.26 -10.21
N PRO A 866 -37.97 -12.10 -10.70
CA PRO A 866 -38.21 -11.44 -11.98
C PRO A 866 -37.77 -9.96 -11.92
N TYR A 867 -37.03 -9.51 -12.93
CA TYR A 867 -36.64 -8.12 -13.06
C TYR A 867 -37.86 -7.26 -13.43
N PRO A 868 -38.18 -6.19 -12.68
CA PRO A 868 -39.42 -5.42 -12.86
C PRO A 868 -39.33 -4.34 -13.95
N GLY A 869 -38.13 -4.02 -14.43
CA GLY A 869 -37.90 -2.98 -15.43
C GLY A 869 -38.14 -3.45 -16.86
N GLN A 870 -38.24 -2.50 -17.79
CA GLN A 870 -38.24 -2.80 -19.23
C GLN A 870 -36.82 -3.01 -19.75
N ILE A 871 -36.68 -3.87 -20.76
CA ILE A 871 -35.40 -4.17 -21.41
C ILE A 871 -35.38 -3.55 -22.80
N PHE A 872 -34.34 -2.80 -23.13
CA PHE A 872 -34.18 -2.10 -24.40
C PHE A 872 -33.02 -2.72 -25.20
N LEU A 873 -33.30 -3.26 -26.38
CA LEU A 873 -32.26 -3.80 -27.27
C LEU A 873 -31.83 -2.71 -28.29
N PRO A 874 -30.55 -2.68 -28.71
CA PRO A 874 -30.10 -1.79 -29.78
C PRO A 874 -30.87 -2.06 -31.08
N LYS A 875 -31.67 -1.09 -31.53
CA LYS A 875 -32.59 -1.23 -32.69
C LYS A 875 -31.85 -1.48 -34.01
N ASP A 876 -30.62 -0.97 -34.10
CA ASP A 876 -29.74 -1.09 -35.26
C ASP A 876 -29.06 -2.48 -35.37
N LEU A 877 -29.25 -3.33 -34.35
CA LEU A 877 -28.75 -4.71 -34.26
C LEU A 877 -29.89 -5.74 -34.15
N PHE A 878 -30.98 -5.41 -33.46
CA PHE A 878 -32.10 -6.32 -33.18
C PHE A 878 -33.45 -5.64 -33.42
N GLN A 879 -34.24 -6.17 -34.36
CA GLN A 879 -35.56 -5.66 -34.69
C GLN A 879 -36.68 -6.63 -34.26
N PRO A 880 -37.88 -6.15 -33.89
CA PRO A 880 -38.95 -7.01 -33.38
C PRO A 880 -39.52 -7.97 -34.43
N GLY A 881 -39.94 -9.16 -33.99
CA GLY A 881 -40.49 -10.21 -34.85
C GLY A 881 -39.45 -11.28 -35.18
N LYS A 882 -39.90 -12.50 -35.44
CA LYS A 882 -39.03 -13.60 -35.88
C LYS A 882 -38.91 -13.63 -37.41
N ALA A 883 -37.82 -14.20 -37.91
CA ALA A 883 -37.69 -14.55 -39.32
C ALA A 883 -38.83 -15.50 -39.73
N GLU A 884 -39.41 -15.27 -40.92
CA GLU A 884 -40.38 -16.19 -41.51
C GLU A 884 -39.61 -17.40 -42.09
N ASN A 885 -39.84 -18.59 -41.53
CA ASN A 885 -39.31 -19.85 -42.05
C ASN A 885 -40.21 -20.35 -43.18
N ASP A 886 -39.77 -20.16 -44.42
CA ASP A 886 -40.51 -20.46 -45.65
C ASP A 886 -40.52 -21.97 -46.01
N ASN A 887 -40.75 -22.85 -45.02
CA ASN A 887 -40.47 -24.29 -45.18
C ASN A 887 -41.31 -25.28 -44.32
N ASP A 888 -42.25 -24.84 -43.50
CA ASP A 888 -43.16 -25.74 -42.75
C ASP A 888 -44.44 -26.03 -43.56
N ALA A 889 -44.26 -26.59 -44.76
CA ALA A 889 -45.32 -27.16 -45.60
C ALA A 889 -44.99 -28.64 -45.87
N ASN A 890 -45.91 -29.54 -45.46
CA ASN A 890 -45.66 -30.98 -45.23
C ASN A 890 -44.59 -31.21 -44.14
N ASP A 891 -44.97 -31.48 -42.90
CA ASP A 891 -45.63 -32.76 -42.62
C ASP A 891 -46.79 -32.64 -41.62
N SER A 892 -47.77 -33.54 -41.75
CA SER A 892 -48.95 -33.56 -40.88
C SER A 892 -49.52 -34.97 -40.75
N ASP A 893 -49.36 -35.58 -39.57
CA ASP A 893 -50.19 -36.70 -39.14
C ASP A 893 -50.58 -36.54 -37.66
N ALA A 894 -51.72 -37.14 -37.29
CA ALA A 894 -52.67 -36.48 -36.42
C ALA A 894 -52.41 -36.59 -34.90
N SER A 895 -52.77 -35.51 -34.20
CA SER A 895 -53.67 -35.63 -33.03
C SER A 895 -54.56 -34.39 -32.92
N ASP A 896 -55.82 -34.56 -33.33
CA ASP A 896 -56.92 -33.60 -33.17
C ASP A 896 -57.31 -33.44 -31.67
N ASP A 897 -58.10 -32.45 -31.23
CA ASP A 897 -59.11 -31.71 -31.98
C ASP A 897 -59.48 -30.30 -31.42
N ASN A 898 -60.07 -29.49 -32.31
CA ASN A 898 -61.08 -28.44 -32.10
C ASN A 898 -60.85 -27.26 -31.12
N GLU A 899 -60.68 -26.05 -31.69
CA GLU A 899 -61.57 -24.92 -31.38
C GLU A 899 -61.79 -24.02 -32.62
N ALA A 900 -62.94 -23.33 -32.71
CA ALA A 900 -63.49 -22.86 -33.99
C ALA A 900 -63.40 -21.32 -34.25
N LYS A 901 -62.79 -21.00 -35.40
CA LYS A 901 -62.97 -19.83 -36.29
C LYS A 901 -63.94 -18.71 -35.84
N SER A 902 -63.47 -17.46 -35.90
CA SER A 902 -63.79 -16.58 -37.04
C SER A 902 -62.91 -15.32 -37.08
N SER A 903 -62.87 -14.65 -38.24
CA SER A 903 -62.04 -13.46 -38.49
C SER A 903 -62.83 -12.35 -39.18
N LYS A 904 -62.44 -11.08 -38.91
CA LYS A 904 -62.47 -9.95 -39.87
C LYS A 904 -61.87 -8.67 -39.28
N THR A 905 -61.24 -7.89 -40.15
CA THR A 905 -60.80 -6.49 -39.97
C THR A 905 -61.51 -5.64 -41.05
N PRO A 906 -61.28 -4.31 -41.27
CA PRO A 906 -60.42 -3.34 -40.55
C PRO A 906 -61.03 -1.90 -40.38
N LYS A 907 -60.19 -0.94 -39.94
CA LYS A 907 -60.18 0.55 -40.19
C LYS A 907 -60.95 1.56 -39.29
N LYS A 908 -60.10 2.37 -38.60
CA LYS A 908 -60.03 3.87 -38.56
C LYS A 908 -60.87 4.76 -37.57
N ARG A 909 -60.18 5.84 -37.16
CA ARG A 909 -60.63 7.21 -36.71
C ARG A 909 -61.03 7.50 -35.24
N THR A 910 -60.01 7.89 -34.46
CA THR A 910 -59.86 9.21 -33.78
C THR A 910 -61.04 9.92 -33.08
N LEU A 911 -60.94 10.07 -31.74
CA LEU A 911 -61.18 11.29 -30.89
C LEU A 911 -62.60 11.95 -30.87
N PRO A 912 -63.02 12.69 -29.80
CA PRO A 912 -62.22 13.38 -28.77
C PRO A 912 -62.74 13.28 -27.29
N LYS A 913 -62.30 14.24 -26.45
CA LYS A 913 -62.61 14.58 -25.04
C LYS A 913 -64.15 14.72 -24.77
N ALA A 914 -64.72 14.79 -23.53
CA ALA A 914 -64.22 15.42 -22.29
C ALA A 914 -65.08 15.14 -21.00
N ASN A 915 -64.51 15.53 -19.84
CA ASN A 915 -65.14 16.15 -18.63
C ASN A 915 -65.99 15.41 -17.56
N HIS A 916 -65.46 15.52 -16.32
CA HIS A 916 -66.11 15.75 -15.01
C HIS A 916 -66.74 14.61 -14.16
N ALA A 917 -66.79 14.89 -12.83
CA ALA A 917 -67.10 14.00 -11.70
C ALA A 917 -68.37 14.52 -10.93
N PRO A 918 -68.85 13.92 -9.80
CA PRO A 918 -68.16 13.95 -8.49
C PRO A 918 -68.44 12.73 -7.54
N LYS A 919 -68.18 12.89 -6.22
CA LYS A 919 -68.08 11.85 -5.16
C LYS A 919 -69.33 11.68 -4.27
N ALA A 920 -69.55 10.47 -3.72
CA ALA A 920 -70.23 10.17 -2.44
C ALA A 920 -69.95 8.70 -2.01
N LYS A 921 -70.12 8.19 -0.77
CA LYS A 921 -69.98 8.68 0.64
C LYS A 921 -69.85 7.43 1.57
N LYS A 922 -69.42 7.60 2.83
CA LYS A 922 -69.10 6.55 3.83
C LYS A 922 -70.32 5.73 4.36
N ALA A 923 -70.09 4.50 4.87
CA ALA A 923 -70.64 3.99 6.16
C ALA A 923 -69.97 2.67 6.68
N LYS A 924 -70.20 2.35 7.95
CA LYS A 924 -69.78 1.16 8.78
C LYS A 924 -71.09 0.42 9.26
N PRO A 925 -71.13 -0.72 10.04
CA PRO A 925 -70.24 -1.14 11.14
C PRO A 925 -70.02 -2.70 11.34
N THR A 926 -69.68 -3.12 12.57
CA THR A 926 -69.17 -4.43 13.06
C THR A 926 -70.17 -5.22 13.95
N PRO A 927 -69.91 -6.50 14.30
CA PRO A 927 -69.26 -6.93 15.58
C PRO A 927 -68.17 -8.02 15.39
N ALA A 928 -67.17 -8.32 16.26
CA ALA A 928 -67.07 -8.57 17.72
C ALA A 928 -67.61 -9.97 18.16
N LYS A 929 -66.99 -10.76 19.06
CA LYS A 929 -66.07 -10.44 20.19
C LYS A 929 -65.36 -11.69 20.80
N THR A 930 -64.10 -11.53 21.30
CA THR A 930 -63.37 -12.39 22.30
C THR A 930 -63.06 -13.88 21.98
N LYS A 931 -62.03 -14.53 22.56
CA LYS A 931 -61.11 -14.19 23.70
C LYS A 931 -59.62 -14.42 23.31
N ALA A 932 -58.70 -14.60 24.28
CA ALA A 932 -57.24 -14.76 24.11
C ALA A 932 -56.56 -15.46 25.33
N SER A 933 -55.29 -15.86 25.17
CA SER A 933 -54.29 -16.25 26.21
C SER A 933 -52.85 -15.93 25.73
N ASP A 934 -51.91 -15.73 26.65
CA ASP A 934 -50.59 -15.10 26.42
C ASP A 934 -49.41 -16.07 26.18
N ASP A 935 -48.35 -15.60 25.50
CA ASP A 935 -46.93 -15.70 25.94
C ASP A 935 -45.97 -15.00 24.93
N ASP A 936 -45.17 -14.00 25.37
CA ASP A 936 -44.10 -13.37 24.57
C ASP A 936 -43.09 -12.57 25.46
N PRO A 937 -41.76 -12.84 25.43
CA PRO A 937 -40.79 -12.21 26.34
C PRO A 937 -40.09 -10.93 25.77
N PRO A 938 -39.78 -9.91 26.61
CA PRO A 938 -39.40 -8.57 26.14
C PRO A 938 -37.88 -8.34 25.91
N PRO A 939 -37.50 -7.32 25.11
CA PRO A 939 -36.10 -6.99 24.80
C PRO A 939 -35.36 -6.38 26.01
N ARG A 940 -34.22 -6.97 26.39
CA ARG A 940 -33.39 -6.51 27.52
C ARG A 940 -32.48 -5.33 27.16
N ARG A 941 -32.81 -4.14 27.70
CA ARG A 941 -31.81 -3.08 27.97
C ARG A 941 -30.93 -3.48 29.16
N MET A 942 -29.65 -3.09 29.15
CA MET A 942 -28.76 -3.19 30.32
C MET A 942 -28.69 -1.85 31.07
N PRO A 943 -28.74 -1.82 32.42
CA PRO A 943 -28.73 -0.60 33.23
C PRO A 943 -27.33 -0.19 33.73
N SER A 944 -27.22 1.01 34.33
CA SER A 944 -25.96 1.58 34.85
C SER A 944 -25.97 1.84 36.36
N ARG A 945 -24.87 1.45 37.04
CA ARG A 945 -24.34 1.85 38.37
C ARG A 945 -23.02 1.08 38.55
N ARG A 946 -21.85 1.62 38.89
CA ARG A 946 -21.41 2.69 39.84
C ARG A 946 -21.30 2.22 41.31
N ALA A 947 -20.19 1.54 41.61
CA ALA A 947 -19.44 1.58 42.88
C ALA A 947 -17.95 1.63 42.46
N LYS A 948 -17.10 2.59 42.86
CA LYS A 948 -16.72 3.13 44.19
C LYS A 948 -15.65 2.28 44.89
N GLN A 949 -14.41 2.41 44.43
CA GLN A 949 -13.19 2.36 45.26
C GLN A 949 -12.45 3.70 45.14
N THR A 950 -11.51 3.97 46.04
CA THR A 950 -11.10 5.32 46.47
C THR A 950 -9.74 5.78 45.98
N GLU A 951 -9.58 7.10 45.85
CA GLU A 951 -8.34 7.78 45.50
C GLU A 951 -7.44 8.05 46.72
N ALA A 952 -6.12 8.05 46.46
CA ALA A 952 -5.04 8.76 47.18
C ALA A 952 -3.90 8.89 46.12
N ASN A 953 -3.39 10.04 45.65
CA ASN A 953 -3.35 11.43 46.14
C ASN A 953 -2.66 11.52 47.53
N LEU A 954 -1.56 12.27 47.76
CA LEU A 954 -0.69 13.21 47.01
C LEU A 954 0.77 13.09 47.57
N ALA A 955 1.86 13.73 47.12
CA ALA A 955 2.12 14.83 46.16
C ALA A 955 3.54 14.73 45.52
N ASP A 956 3.84 15.64 44.57
CA ASP A 956 5.18 16.15 44.17
C ASP A 956 5.70 17.18 45.23
N PRO A 957 7.01 17.55 45.35
CA PRO A 957 7.66 18.50 44.39
C PRO A 957 9.20 18.40 44.15
N ASP A 958 9.62 19.04 43.03
CA ASP A 958 10.90 19.73 42.69
C ASP A 958 12.24 18.93 42.78
N SER A 959 13.07 18.75 41.74
CA SER A 959 13.81 19.66 40.81
C SER A 959 15.12 20.21 41.41
N ASP A 960 16.25 20.42 40.71
CA ASP A 960 16.59 20.49 39.27
C ASP A 960 17.95 19.74 38.97
N VAL A 961 18.15 18.99 37.87
CA VAL A 961 18.64 19.32 36.48
C VAL A 961 20.15 19.58 36.30
N GLU A 962 20.80 18.74 35.47
CA GLU A 962 21.90 18.96 34.47
C GLU A 962 22.61 17.59 34.22
N GLU A 963 22.15 16.74 33.30
CA GLU A 963 22.43 16.67 31.86
C GLU A 963 23.85 16.17 31.46
N TYR A 964 23.93 14.95 30.87
CA TYR A 964 24.45 14.72 29.50
C TYR A 964 24.33 13.24 29.04
N ALA A 965 24.25 13.04 27.72
CA ALA A 965 24.55 11.80 26.96
C ALA A 965 23.66 10.52 27.10
N ALA A 966 22.55 10.52 26.33
CA ALA A 966 22.08 9.41 25.47
C ALA A 966 21.91 7.96 26.00
N GLU A 967 20.65 7.55 26.23
CA GLU A 967 20.23 6.13 26.26
C GLU A 967 19.01 5.83 25.35
N ALA A 968 18.87 4.57 24.94
CA ALA A 968 17.71 4.06 24.20
C ALA A 968 16.78 3.24 25.13
N SER A 969 15.47 3.45 25.04
CA SER A 969 14.49 2.88 25.97
C SER A 969 14.42 1.34 25.92
N ALA A 970 14.79 0.67 27.01
CA ALA A 970 14.63 -0.77 27.18
C ALA A 970 13.15 -1.16 27.51
N PRO A 971 12.68 -2.35 27.09
CA PRO A 971 11.34 -2.83 27.42
C PRO A 971 11.24 -3.39 28.85
N ALA A 972 10.10 -3.19 29.51
CA ALA A 972 9.89 -3.54 30.91
C ALA A 972 9.28 -4.95 31.12
N SER A 973 10.12 -5.92 31.53
CA SER A 973 9.75 -7.11 32.32
C SER A 973 11.01 -7.91 32.70
N SER A 974 11.57 -7.69 33.89
CA SER A 974 12.97 -8.02 34.19
C SER A 974 13.20 -9.29 35.02
N ILE A 975 13.25 -10.46 34.36
CA ILE A 975 13.99 -11.63 34.88
C ILE A 975 15.51 -11.35 34.97
N ARG A 976 15.98 -10.32 34.24
CA ARG A 976 17.36 -9.79 34.24
C ARG A 976 17.95 -9.53 35.64
N ALA A 977 17.11 -9.29 36.64
CA ALA A 977 17.52 -9.12 38.05
C ALA A 977 18.33 -10.32 38.60
N TYR A 978 18.09 -11.54 38.13
CA TYR A 978 18.81 -12.74 38.57
C TYR A 978 20.22 -12.91 37.97
N PHE A 979 20.68 -12.00 37.10
CA PHE A 979 21.90 -12.17 36.30
C PHE A 979 23.02 -11.15 36.57
N THR A 980 22.88 -10.27 37.56
CA THR A 980 23.89 -9.26 37.96
C THR A 980 23.97 -9.11 39.48
N PRO A 981 25.16 -9.18 40.11
CA PRO A 981 25.28 -8.98 41.56
C PRO A 981 25.21 -7.50 41.95
N VAL A 982 24.37 -7.16 42.91
CA VAL A 982 24.30 -5.81 43.49
C VAL A 982 25.28 -5.71 44.66
N ARG A 983 26.28 -4.84 44.54
CA ARG A 983 27.20 -4.52 45.64
C ARG A 983 26.78 -3.19 46.29
N ALA A 984 26.18 -3.27 47.47
CA ALA A 984 25.84 -2.10 48.28
C ALA A 984 26.66 -2.09 49.58
N GLN A 985 27.40 -1.01 49.81
CA GLN A 985 27.92 -0.65 51.13
C GLN A 985 27.76 0.87 51.33
N ALA A 986 27.27 1.25 52.51
CA ALA A 986 27.29 2.61 53.02
C ALA A 986 28.61 2.82 53.84
N ARG A 987 28.93 3.97 54.45
CA ARG A 987 28.16 5.17 54.82
C ARG A 987 29.14 6.31 55.21
N ALA A 988 28.60 7.52 55.37
CA ALA A 988 28.99 8.53 56.37
C ALA A 988 30.20 9.48 56.11
N THR A 989 29.85 10.78 56.02
CA THR A 989 30.41 11.95 56.75
C THR A 989 31.93 12.21 56.82
N ASN A 990 32.36 13.39 56.36
CA ASN A 990 32.57 14.57 57.22
C ASN A 990 32.78 15.87 56.39
N ASP A 991 32.52 17.03 57.02
CA ASP A 991 33.32 18.28 57.15
C ASP A 991 34.51 18.52 56.18
N SER A 992 34.92 19.75 55.82
CA SER A 992 34.46 21.15 56.11
C SER A 992 35.34 22.14 55.32
N ASP A 993 34.88 23.38 55.09
CA ASP A 993 35.71 24.60 54.86
C ASP A 993 36.72 24.57 53.66
N SER A 994 37.40 25.62 53.20
CA SER A 994 37.20 27.09 53.15
C SER A 994 38.23 27.68 52.15
N ASP A 995 37.91 28.83 51.53
CA ASP A 995 38.83 29.87 51.00
C ASP A 995 39.95 29.57 49.94
N ASP A 996 40.20 30.63 49.16
CA ASP A 996 41.48 31.10 48.56
C ASP A 996 42.29 30.30 47.50
N GLY A 997 43.13 31.05 46.76
CA GLY A 997 43.98 30.62 45.64
C GLY A 997 43.34 30.90 44.28
N GLU A 998 43.76 31.88 43.44
CA GLU A 998 45.11 32.26 42.98
C GLU A 998 45.83 31.09 42.23
N GLU A 999 46.52 31.30 41.09
CA GLU A 999 47.10 32.53 40.53
C GLU A 999 47.24 32.48 38.98
N GLU A 1000 47.53 33.64 38.36
CA GLU A 1000 48.20 33.91 37.06
C GLU A 1000 48.19 32.92 35.86
N THR A 1001 48.07 33.36 34.59
CA THR A 1001 48.92 34.39 33.93
C THR A 1001 48.32 34.96 32.63
N LYS A 1002 48.50 36.29 32.40
CA LYS A 1002 49.07 37.00 31.20
C LYS A 1002 48.71 36.50 29.78
N HIS A 1003 48.41 37.30 28.73
CA HIS A 1003 48.47 38.75 28.37
C HIS A 1003 47.71 38.92 27.01
N ALA A 1004 47.41 40.08 26.38
CA ALA A 1004 47.35 41.54 26.69
C ALA A 1004 46.69 42.29 25.48
N GLY A 1005 46.48 43.62 25.56
CA GLY A 1005 45.75 44.47 24.57
C GLY A 1005 44.27 44.67 24.99
N SER A 1006 43.66 45.86 25.15
CA SER A 1006 43.86 47.21 24.57
C SER A 1006 43.36 47.31 23.10
N ASP A 1007 42.56 48.31 22.68
CA ASP A 1007 42.23 49.64 23.24
C ASP A 1007 40.72 50.03 23.15
N ASN A 1008 40.29 51.01 23.98
CA ASN A 1008 39.30 52.10 23.77
C ASN A 1008 37.79 51.80 23.49
N GLU A 1009 36.78 52.51 24.04
CA GLU A 1009 36.42 53.97 24.05
C GLU A 1009 35.97 54.50 22.66
N GLU A 1010 34.88 55.28 22.44
CA GLU A 1010 33.78 55.94 23.21
C GLU A 1010 32.49 55.94 22.33
N GLU A 1011 31.24 55.95 22.84
CA GLU A 1011 30.33 57.06 23.30
C GLU A 1011 29.83 58.08 22.23
N THR A 1012 28.81 58.88 22.60
CA THR A 1012 27.96 59.79 21.76
C THR A 1012 26.99 59.13 20.72
N LYS A 1013 25.72 59.53 20.47
CA LYS A 1013 24.79 60.66 20.74
C LYS A 1013 24.64 61.76 19.65
N ALA A 1014 23.58 61.66 18.83
CA ALA A 1014 22.65 62.74 18.38
C ALA A 1014 21.50 62.08 17.55
N ALA A 1015 20.20 62.43 17.58
CA ALA A 1015 19.39 63.62 17.93
C ALA A 1015 19.05 64.55 16.73
N GLY A 1016 17.76 64.94 16.62
CA GLY A 1016 17.11 65.50 15.40
C GLY A 1016 15.99 64.56 14.92
N SER A 1017 14.69 64.68 15.25
CA SER A 1017 13.81 65.84 15.50
C SER A 1017 13.24 66.46 14.19
N ASP A 1018 11.92 66.78 14.06
CA ASP A 1018 10.75 66.46 14.91
C ASP A 1018 9.70 65.58 14.15
N ASP A 1019 8.39 65.82 13.94
CA ASP A 1019 7.40 66.88 14.24
C ASP A 1019 5.99 66.23 14.46
N ASP A 1020 5.14 66.85 15.30
CA ASP A 1020 3.64 66.93 15.38
C ASP A 1020 2.67 65.85 14.79
N GLU A 1021 1.45 65.61 15.31
CA GLU A 1021 0.62 66.32 16.31
C GLU A 1021 -0.37 65.34 17.03
N ASP A 1022 -0.71 65.63 18.31
CA ASP A 1022 -2.01 65.50 19.03
C ASP A 1022 -3.05 64.35 18.80
N MET A 1023 -3.87 63.92 19.80
CA MET A 1023 -3.83 64.04 21.27
C MET A 1023 -4.91 63.15 21.94
N THR A 1024 -4.72 62.78 23.21
CA THR A 1024 -5.71 62.21 24.17
C THR A 1024 -6.44 60.87 23.85
N SER A 1025 -7.13 60.22 24.80
CA SER A 1025 -6.74 59.76 26.16
C SER A 1025 -7.80 58.78 26.72
N PHE A 1026 -7.40 57.71 27.43
CA PHE A 1026 -7.81 57.37 28.82
C PHE A 1026 -7.33 55.97 29.30
N ARG A 1027 -7.44 55.72 30.61
CA ARG A 1027 -6.89 54.55 31.35
C ARG A 1027 -7.98 53.52 31.78
N PRO A 1028 -7.61 52.35 32.35
CA PRO A 1028 -8.43 51.10 32.26
C PRO A 1028 -9.19 50.72 33.55
N ARG A 1029 -10.02 49.64 33.49
CA ARG A 1029 -10.22 48.71 34.63
C ARG A 1029 -10.95 47.38 34.35
N ARG A 1030 -10.37 46.31 34.94
CA ARG A 1030 -10.97 45.14 35.65
C ARG A 1030 -12.14 44.31 35.06
N ARG A 1031 -11.91 42.98 35.12
CA ARG A 1031 -12.83 41.89 35.54
C ARG A 1031 -14.24 41.84 34.92
N ARG A 1032 -14.49 40.79 34.12
CA ARG A 1032 -15.00 39.55 34.73
C ARG A 1032 -14.45 38.32 34.01
#